data_AF-A0A182PPK6-F1
#
_entry.id   AF-A0A182PPK6-F1
#
_cell.length_a   1.000
_cell.length_b   1.000
_cell.length_c   1.000
_cell.angle_alpha   90.00
_cell.angle_beta   90.00
_cell.angle_gamma   90.00
#
_symmetry.space_group_name_H-M   'P 1'
#
loop_
_entity.id
_entity.type
_entity.pdbx_description
1 polymer ?
#
loop_
_entity_poly.entity_id
_entity_poly.type
_entity_poly.pdbx_seq_one_letter_code
_entity_poly.pdbx_strand_id
1 'polypeptide(L)'
;MSNRNNRIVSADEQMQQTPFKLWGGRYSKATDHVLSKVNNSLTVDKRLYAEDIDGSIAYAKSLCEAGLLTQSEFKVIVYGLDAIRDEWTKGTIKLLPRDEDVHTVNERRLFEIIGPQIAGKLHTGRSRNEQVVVDMKLWMRNAVADLQRLLLEVVRAINDVADRHIDVLMPGYTHMQRAQPVRFSHWLLSYAFYFREDFERFEQFGRRMNVLPLGSGALAGNPFNINRHKLADDLGFDGVSPNSMNVVSDRDFVVEFNFLCTLVAVHMSRLAEDLILYSTKEYNFIELSEEYTTGSSLMPQKRNPDSLELIRGMTGPVFGQHCAILMTLKGLPSTYNKDLQGDKSGMFAVYDQMQMCLVLIGGIIQTMRIDEDRCLSALGYEMLATDMAYYLVRRGIPFREAHHISGEVVAHSEKVKIPINKLTLEDLQEISPHFDESISRIWNYENSVEQYTVAGGTSRLSVQEQIRMLRAFVDGHVHSSISISGIVMDVTVEDFCEETNFPESPCPSPFDPAKQLLNIGFLQINGRFTPHSGPSSVCSTRSCSLATTPVPPDANEPEDAEDGDKKDGGGSGGEVKPRKFSLPHLPTEAAKFEISGRATPVFTWNPMPTSTNVIYALSDKNQQIVFSQLEQEAATETSVSEVSSVVDSEAELEEDEPVEPKPERTAKASAAPKDTDKKEMYPNCDVNVWLRSCEQEIVEPIEGKVQGTVPEWLNGSLLRNGPGSLKVGDMMFNHLFDSSALLHRFNIDNGKITYQCRFLKSDAYKKNNAARRIVVTEFGTSAVPDPCQTIFQKIAAVFNKPGVNNSDNAMISIYPFGDEFFAFTESPIIHRIDPETLDTEAKLNVSDYVGIVNHTSHPHVMSDGTVYNLGCSITKTGPAYTIICFPHGPGMFENARIVASVPARWKFHPGYMHTFGITENFFVIVEQPLSVSVPTMVVSQIRNRPMAAALKWFESQQTYIYLLDRDTGELRHTFHTEPFFYLHIINQYEREGHVVLDICCYKDPAMLNCMYVDTMRNMQNNPDYAKMFRGRPLRFVLPLDCSAVRPKAHGHKSRQASTEAGGSWSDMWQNLSSFSAGDSTDSGLVLQNLVQIEDSKATAYVMPNRTIFCKPELLCDLGCETPRIYYERHLGRPYRYFYAISSDVDASNPGTLIKVDVVTKGKLTWCEENVYPSEPIFVPAPDPQSEDDGVVLAAMVWGREEQNRAGLLVLDAKSFTELGRCEFVTPGPVPKCLHGWFQPSAK
;
A
#
# COMPACT_ATOMS: atom_id res chain seq x y z
N MET A 1 -44.60 53.31 56.08
CA MET A 1 -43.92 54.61 55.98
C MET A 1 -43.01 54.59 54.75
N SER A 2 -42.70 55.75 54.16
CA SER A 2 -41.57 56.10 53.27
C SER A 2 -40.90 55.01 52.40
N ASN A 3 -40.70 55.17 51.08
CA ASN A 3 -41.20 56.17 50.12
C ASN A 3 -41.10 55.57 48.71
N ARG A 4 -42.06 55.85 47.82
CA ARG A 4 -41.90 55.61 46.38
C ARG A 4 -41.43 56.90 45.72
N ASN A 5 -40.28 56.88 45.06
CA ASN A 5 -40.02 57.80 43.96
C ASN A 5 -38.96 57.27 42.99
N ASN A 6 -39.13 57.64 41.71
CA ASN A 6 -38.50 57.02 40.55
C ASN A 6 -36.96 57.05 40.51
N ARG A 7 -36.37 55.97 39.99
CA ARG A 7 -35.50 56.09 38.81
C ARG A 7 -36.09 55.24 37.68
N ILE A 8 -36.38 55.89 36.56
CA ILE A 8 -36.66 55.23 35.29
C ILE A 8 -35.30 54.96 34.66
N VAL A 9 -34.89 53.70 34.58
CA VAL A 9 -33.79 53.24 33.73
C VAL A 9 -34.29 53.32 32.29
N SER A 10 -33.47 53.83 31.35
CA SER A 10 -33.92 53.97 29.96
C SER A 10 -34.04 52.61 29.27
N ALA A 11 -34.87 52.53 28.22
CA ALA A 11 -34.95 51.31 27.40
C ALA A 11 -33.60 50.99 26.72
N ASP A 12 -32.80 52.02 26.41
CA ASP A 12 -31.49 51.89 25.78
C ASP A 12 -30.47 51.19 26.70
N GLU A 13 -30.49 51.47 28.01
CA GLU A 13 -29.62 50.80 28.98
C GLU A 13 -29.96 49.31 29.13
N GLN A 14 -31.23 48.91 28.95
CA GLN A 14 -31.61 47.49 28.95
C GLN A 14 -31.22 46.77 27.65
N MET A 15 -31.19 47.45 26.50
CA MET A 15 -30.70 46.86 25.24
C MET A 15 -29.18 46.61 25.21
N GLN A 16 -28.40 47.26 26.06
CA GLN A 16 -26.94 47.05 26.11
C GLN A 16 -26.50 45.81 26.90
N GLN A 17 -27.36 45.25 27.77
CA GLN A 17 -26.99 44.14 28.67
C GLN A 17 -27.52 42.76 28.25
N THR A 18 -28.35 42.65 27.21
CA THR A 18 -28.71 41.34 26.65
C THR A 18 -27.57 40.77 25.78
N PRO A 19 -27.12 39.54 26.01
CA PRO A 19 -26.03 38.96 25.23
C PRO A 19 -26.51 38.64 23.80
N PHE A 20 -26.06 39.42 22.82
CA PHE A 20 -26.29 39.13 21.41
C PHE A 20 -25.55 37.85 21.02
N LYS A 21 -26.28 36.73 21.01
CA LYS A 21 -25.83 35.44 20.49
C LYS A 21 -26.87 34.93 19.49
N LEU A 22 -26.41 34.56 18.30
CA LEU A 22 -27.25 33.97 17.25
C LEU A 22 -27.86 32.62 17.69
N TRP A 23 -27.23 31.96 18.66
CA TRP A 23 -27.78 30.85 19.45
C TRP A 23 -27.88 31.25 20.93
N GLY A 24 -29.09 31.54 21.42
CA GLY A 24 -29.26 32.12 22.76
C GLY A 24 -30.53 31.71 23.51
N GLY A 25 -31.71 31.83 22.89
CA GLY A 25 -33.03 31.72 23.57
C GLY A 25 -33.38 30.40 24.27
N ARG A 26 -32.51 29.38 24.21
CA ARG A 26 -32.65 28.10 24.92
C ARG A 26 -31.85 28.02 26.23
N TYR A 27 -30.89 28.91 26.45
CA TYR A 27 -29.91 28.79 27.55
C TYR A 27 -30.17 29.81 28.67
N SER A 28 -30.41 29.30 29.89
CA SER A 28 -30.68 30.10 31.09
C SER A 28 -29.43 30.48 31.90
N LYS A 29 -28.23 30.14 31.41
CA LYS A 29 -26.94 30.45 32.00
C LYS A 29 -25.97 30.95 30.92
N ALA A 30 -24.99 31.75 31.32
CA ALA A 30 -23.87 32.09 30.45
C ALA A 30 -23.05 30.83 30.07
N THR A 31 -22.42 30.87 28.90
CA THR A 31 -21.40 29.89 28.49
C THR A 31 -20.17 30.04 29.38
N ASP A 32 -19.52 28.94 29.74
CA ASP A 32 -18.26 29.00 30.48
C ASP A 32 -17.16 29.73 29.69
N HIS A 33 -16.25 30.37 30.42
CA HIS A 33 -15.15 31.17 29.88
C HIS A 33 -14.06 30.36 29.15
N VAL A 34 -13.79 29.11 29.54
CA VAL A 34 -12.85 28.23 28.81
C VAL A 34 -13.48 27.76 27.52
N LEU A 35 -14.73 27.29 27.59
CA LEU A 35 -15.50 26.92 26.40
C LEU A 35 -15.64 28.09 25.43
N SER A 36 -15.87 29.31 25.94
CA SER A 36 -15.94 30.53 25.12
C SER A 36 -14.61 30.92 24.46
N LYS A 37 -13.46 30.47 24.97
CA LYS A 37 -12.15 30.63 24.32
C LYS A 37 -11.91 29.56 23.25
N VAL A 38 -12.15 28.30 23.59
CA VAL A 38 -11.93 27.15 22.68
C VAL A 38 -12.87 27.18 21.47
N ASN A 39 -14.10 27.66 21.65
CA ASN A 39 -15.12 27.75 20.60
C ASN A 39 -14.94 28.95 19.64
N ASN A 40 -14.15 29.96 20.03
CA ASN A 40 -13.95 31.18 19.25
C ASN A 40 -12.95 30.94 18.11
N SER A 41 -13.32 31.30 16.87
CA SER A 41 -12.42 31.21 15.71
C SER A 41 -12.12 32.55 15.06
N LEU A 42 -12.57 33.68 15.62
CA LEU A 42 -12.38 35.03 15.07
C LEU A 42 -10.91 35.45 14.93
N THR A 43 -9.98 34.83 15.66
CA THR A 43 -8.54 35.02 15.46
C THR A 43 -8.04 34.50 14.11
N VAL A 44 -8.74 33.51 13.53
CA VAL A 44 -8.40 32.79 12.29
C VAL A 44 -9.38 33.14 11.17
N ASP A 45 -10.69 32.99 11.40
CA ASP A 45 -11.73 33.10 10.36
C ASP A 45 -12.05 34.53 9.91
N LYS A 46 -11.57 35.55 10.62
CA LYS A 46 -11.59 36.96 10.17
C LYS A 46 -10.98 37.19 8.77
N ARG A 47 -10.19 36.24 8.26
CA ARG A 47 -9.71 36.25 6.87
C ARG A 47 -10.84 36.14 5.84
N LEU A 48 -11.97 35.51 6.19
CA LEU A 48 -13.12 35.26 5.31
C LEU A 48 -14.15 36.40 5.30
N TYR A 49 -13.77 37.60 5.77
CA TYR A 49 -14.72 38.70 5.94
C TYR A 49 -15.33 39.17 4.61
N ALA A 50 -14.55 39.13 3.52
CA ALA A 50 -14.97 39.57 2.20
C ALA A 50 -15.93 38.53 1.59
N GLU A 51 -15.58 37.26 1.70
CA GLU A 51 -16.35 36.13 1.16
C GLU A 51 -17.70 35.96 1.87
N ASP A 52 -17.76 36.14 3.20
CA ASP A 52 -19.04 36.16 3.94
C ASP A 52 -19.92 37.35 3.52
N ILE A 53 -19.33 38.52 3.26
CA ILE A 53 -20.05 39.70 2.76
C ILE A 53 -20.62 39.44 1.36
N ASP A 54 -19.81 38.90 0.45
CA ASP A 54 -20.22 38.61 -0.93
C ASP A 54 -21.30 37.50 -0.97
N GLY A 55 -21.09 36.41 -0.22
CA GLY A 55 -22.08 35.37 -0.01
C GLY A 55 -23.37 35.88 0.64
N SER A 56 -23.28 36.87 1.55
CA SER A 56 -24.43 37.53 2.16
C SER A 56 -25.17 38.47 1.21
N ILE A 57 -24.47 39.19 0.32
CA ILE A 57 -25.09 40.03 -0.73
C ILE A 57 -25.86 39.14 -1.72
N ALA A 58 -25.25 38.05 -2.20
CA ALA A 58 -25.90 37.11 -3.11
C ALA A 58 -27.09 36.37 -2.45
N TYR A 59 -26.98 36.05 -1.16
CA TYR A 59 -28.10 35.48 -0.40
C TYR A 59 -29.23 36.49 -0.19
N ALA A 60 -28.93 37.75 0.13
CA ALA A 60 -29.93 38.82 0.24
C ALA A 60 -30.68 39.05 -1.08
N LYS A 61 -29.98 38.96 -2.22
CA LYS A 61 -30.60 39.01 -3.55
C LYS A 61 -31.56 37.84 -3.76
N SER A 62 -31.12 36.62 -3.42
CA SER A 62 -31.95 35.41 -3.51
C SER A 62 -33.20 35.49 -2.61
N LEU A 63 -33.09 36.02 -1.39
CA LEU A 63 -34.23 36.27 -0.50
C LEU A 63 -35.22 37.29 -1.10
N CYS A 64 -34.73 38.32 -1.80
CA CYS A 64 -35.59 39.30 -2.48
C CYS A 64 -36.34 38.67 -3.65
N GLU A 65 -35.67 37.83 -4.45
CA GLU A 65 -36.29 37.12 -5.58
C GLU A 65 -37.27 36.02 -5.13
N ALA A 66 -37.05 35.42 -3.96
CA ALA A 66 -38.02 34.52 -3.30
C ALA A 66 -39.18 35.27 -2.59
N GLY A 67 -39.22 36.60 -2.63
CA GLY A 67 -40.27 37.42 -2.01
C GLY A 67 -40.20 37.55 -0.49
N LEU A 68 -39.08 37.16 0.13
CA LEU A 68 -38.85 37.24 1.59
C LEU A 68 -38.26 38.59 2.03
N LEU A 69 -37.67 39.34 1.09
CA LEU A 69 -37.28 40.75 1.26
C LEU A 69 -37.97 41.63 0.22
N THR A 70 -38.35 42.84 0.59
CA THR A 70 -38.72 43.88 -0.39
C THR A 70 -37.47 44.41 -1.10
N GLN A 71 -37.66 44.95 -2.32
CA GLN A 71 -36.59 45.57 -3.10
C GLN A 71 -35.88 46.73 -2.35
N SER A 72 -36.59 47.39 -1.44
CA SER A 72 -36.07 48.39 -0.49
C SER A 72 -35.18 47.78 0.59
N GLU A 73 -35.63 46.70 1.25
CA GLU A 73 -34.88 46.04 2.31
C GLU A 73 -33.59 45.39 1.76
N PHE A 74 -33.65 44.80 0.56
CA PHE A 74 -32.45 44.30 -0.12
C PHE A 74 -31.41 45.42 -0.33
N LYS A 75 -31.81 46.59 -0.85
CA LYS A 75 -30.89 47.71 -1.05
C LYS A 75 -30.28 48.23 0.26
N VAL A 76 -31.06 48.23 1.34
CA VAL A 76 -30.57 48.61 2.68
C VAL A 76 -29.58 47.58 3.22
N ILE A 77 -29.83 46.27 3.03
CA ILE A 77 -28.90 45.20 3.41
C ILE A 77 -27.59 45.31 2.63
N VAL A 78 -27.63 45.50 1.31
CA VAL A 78 -26.43 45.68 0.49
C VAL A 78 -25.62 46.90 0.94
N TYR A 79 -26.26 48.07 1.11
CA TYR A 79 -25.60 49.28 1.64
C TYR A 79 -24.93 49.02 3.00
N GLY A 80 -25.59 48.30 3.90
CA GLY A 80 -25.04 47.93 5.20
C GLY A 80 -23.83 46.98 5.09
N LEU A 81 -23.89 45.99 4.20
CA LEU A 81 -22.81 45.03 3.95
C LEU A 81 -21.61 45.67 3.25
N ASP A 82 -21.83 46.56 2.29
CA ASP A 82 -20.77 47.32 1.63
C ASP A 82 -20.04 48.24 2.64
N ALA A 83 -20.78 48.93 3.52
CA ALA A 83 -20.19 49.73 4.60
C ALA A 83 -19.37 48.90 5.61
N ILE A 84 -19.73 47.63 5.83
CA ILE A 84 -18.95 46.70 6.66
C ILE A 84 -17.67 46.27 5.94
N ARG A 85 -17.72 46.00 4.62
CA ARG A 85 -16.53 45.72 3.81
C ARG A 85 -15.54 46.88 3.91
N ASP A 86 -16.06 48.10 3.78
CA ASP A 86 -15.32 49.36 3.92
C ASP A 86 -14.61 49.48 5.29
N GLU A 87 -15.28 49.14 6.39
CA GLU A 87 -14.70 49.14 7.75
C GLU A 87 -13.63 48.06 7.95
N TRP A 88 -13.77 46.88 7.35
CA TRP A 88 -12.74 45.84 7.38
C TRP A 88 -11.51 46.24 6.56
N THR A 89 -11.70 46.67 5.32
CA THR A 89 -10.59 47.06 4.43
C THR A 89 -9.81 48.25 4.98
N LYS A 90 -10.47 49.18 5.70
CA LYS A 90 -9.83 50.32 6.37
C LYS A 90 -9.29 50.00 7.77
N GLY A 91 -9.46 48.76 8.25
CA GLY A 91 -9.04 48.34 9.59
C GLY A 91 -9.77 49.03 10.76
N THR A 92 -10.89 49.71 10.49
CA THR A 92 -11.66 50.49 11.48
C THR A 92 -12.76 49.67 12.17
N ILE A 93 -13.05 48.47 11.65
CA ILE A 93 -14.00 47.52 12.23
C ILE A 93 -13.68 47.21 13.70
N LYS A 94 -14.69 47.30 14.58
CA LYS A 94 -14.53 47.06 16.01
C LYS A 94 -14.91 45.64 16.37
N LEU A 95 -13.91 44.79 16.61
CA LEU A 95 -14.07 43.46 17.18
C LEU A 95 -14.37 43.56 18.68
N LEU A 96 -15.38 42.84 19.17
CA LEU A 96 -15.79 42.87 20.58
C LEU A 96 -15.52 41.52 21.27
N PRO A 97 -15.26 41.48 22.60
CA PRO A 97 -15.02 40.23 23.34
C PRO A 97 -16.18 39.22 23.36
N ARG A 98 -17.33 39.56 22.75
CA ARG A 98 -18.51 38.71 22.59
C ARG A 98 -18.66 38.09 21.20
N ASP A 99 -17.85 38.51 20.24
CA ASP A 99 -17.94 38.07 18.86
C ASP A 99 -17.23 36.70 18.71
N GLU A 100 -17.96 35.70 18.25
CA GLU A 100 -17.54 34.28 18.23
C GLU A 100 -16.67 33.93 17.02
N ASP A 101 -17.06 34.46 15.86
CA ASP A 101 -16.59 34.18 14.51
C ASP A 101 -16.86 35.42 13.64
N VAL A 102 -16.24 35.49 12.45
CA VAL A 102 -16.43 36.57 11.47
C VAL A 102 -17.90 36.82 11.13
N HIS A 103 -18.70 35.76 11.04
CA HIS A 103 -20.15 35.81 10.79
C HIS A 103 -20.88 36.62 11.87
N THR A 104 -20.50 36.41 13.14
CA THR A 104 -21.08 37.16 14.27
C THR A 104 -20.63 38.63 14.26
N VAL A 105 -19.40 38.94 13.83
CA VAL A 105 -18.95 40.34 13.66
C VAL A 105 -19.78 41.04 12.58
N ASN A 106 -19.88 40.42 11.40
CA ASN A 106 -20.60 40.99 10.25
C ASN A 106 -22.11 41.13 10.54
N GLU A 107 -22.75 40.11 11.09
CA GLU A 107 -24.18 40.17 11.43
C GLU A 107 -24.44 41.19 12.55
N ARG A 108 -23.61 41.25 13.60
CA ARG A 108 -23.70 42.30 14.63
C ARG A 108 -23.55 43.70 14.03
N ARG A 109 -22.53 43.92 13.20
CA ARG A 109 -22.25 45.24 12.62
C ARG A 109 -23.38 45.67 11.66
N LEU A 110 -24.00 44.73 10.96
CA LEU A 110 -25.19 44.98 10.14
C LEU A 110 -26.39 45.43 11.00
N PHE A 111 -26.65 44.74 12.12
CA PHE A 111 -27.66 45.15 13.11
C PHE A 111 -27.42 46.57 13.64
N GLU A 112 -26.15 46.96 13.85
CA GLU A 112 -25.77 48.30 14.32
C GLU A 112 -25.91 49.40 13.24
N ILE A 113 -25.81 49.07 11.94
CA ILE A 113 -25.87 50.04 10.83
C ILE A 113 -27.30 50.21 10.29
N ILE A 114 -28.05 49.13 10.09
CA ILE A 114 -29.38 49.17 9.43
C ILE A 114 -30.57 48.79 10.33
N GLY A 115 -30.30 48.46 11.60
CA GLY A 115 -31.31 48.14 12.60
C GLY A 115 -31.80 46.68 12.56
N PRO A 116 -32.25 46.14 13.71
CA PRO A 116 -32.54 44.72 13.88
C PRO A 116 -33.70 44.19 13.02
N GLN A 117 -34.67 45.04 12.68
CA GLN A 117 -35.88 44.64 11.94
C GLN A 117 -35.60 44.27 10.48
N ILE A 118 -34.53 44.82 9.90
CA ILE A 118 -34.11 44.53 8.52
C ILE A 118 -32.92 43.56 8.53
N ALA A 119 -31.90 43.83 9.34
CA ALA A 119 -30.71 42.96 9.43
C ALA A 119 -31.06 41.51 9.80
N GLY A 120 -31.95 41.31 10.78
CA GLY A 120 -32.38 39.99 11.22
C GLY A 120 -33.15 39.16 10.19
N LYS A 121 -33.50 39.73 9.03
CA LYS A 121 -34.08 38.97 7.90
C LYS A 121 -33.02 38.27 7.05
N LEU A 122 -31.75 38.68 7.11
CA LEU A 122 -30.69 38.12 6.27
C LEU A 122 -30.43 36.63 6.54
N HIS A 123 -30.57 36.19 7.80
CA HIS A 123 -30.38 34.79 8.19
C HIS A 123 -31.58 33.87 7.81
N THR A 124 -32.65 34.39 7.20
CA THR A 124 -33.86 33.60 6.88
C THR A 124 -33.54 32.38 6.02
N GLY A 125 -33.65 31.18 6.59
CA GLY A 125 -33.40 29.91 5.89
C GLY A 125 -31.92 29.55 5.66
N ARG A 126 -30.98 30.41 6.09
CA ARG A 126 -29.54 30.15 6.03
C ARG A 126 -29.05 29.41 7.28
N SER A 127 -27.89 28.77 7.21
CA SER A 127 -27.14 28.29 8.39
C SER A 127 -25.66 28.60 8.28
N ARG A 128 -24.98 28.81 9.42
CA ARG A 128 -23.50 28.89 9.48
C ARG A 128 -22.84 27.65 8.84
N ASN A 129 -23.48 26.48 8.92
CA ASN A 129 -22.95 25.20 8.44
C ASN A 129 -22.68 25.18 6.92
N GLU A 130 -23.56 25.80 6.12
CA GLU A 130 -23.37 25.97 4.68
C GLU A 130 -22.54 27.22 4.38
N GLN A 131 -22.75 28.31 5.14
CA GLN A 131 -22.15 29.62 4.94
C GLN A 131 -20.62 29.52 4.98
N VAL A 132 -20.05 28.94 6.05
CA VAL A 132 -18.60 28.76 6.18
C VAL A 132 -17.98 27.95 5.04
N VAL A 133 -18.74 27.05 4.39
CA VAL A 133 -18.28 26.25 3.24
C VAL A 133 -18.35 27.05 1.94
N VAL A 134 -19.29 28.00 1.80
CA VAL A 134 -19.25 29.01 0.72
C VAL A 134 -18.00 29.85 0.88
N ASP A 135 -17.81 30.43 2.06
CA ASP A 135 -16.77 31.43 2.31
C ASP A 135 -15.37 30.82 2.08
N MET A 136 -15.14 29.60 2.60
CA MET A 136 -13.90 28.87 2.38
C MET A 136 -13.66 28.49 0.91
N LYS A 137 -14.71 28.17 0.13
CA LYS A 137 -14.56 27.86 -1.30
C LYS A 137 -14.31 29.09 -2.16
N LEU A 138 -15.00 30.21 -1.86
CA LEU A 138 -14.72 31.50 -2.50
C LEU A 138 -13.27 31.93 -2.24
N TRP A 139 -12.83 31.86 -0.98
CA TRP A 139 -11.45 32.17 -0.59
C TRP A 139 -10.45 31.23 -1.28
N MET A 140 -10.72 29.93 -1.27
CA MET A 140 -9.84 28.93 -1.89
C MET A 140 -9.75 29.08 -3.41
N ARG A 141 -10.79 29.59 -4.09
CA ARG A 141 -10.75 29.92 -5.52
C ARG A 141 -9.68 30.98 -5.80
N ASN A 142 -9.61 32.00 -4.96
CA ASN A 142 -8.60 33.06 -5.05
C ASN A 142 -7.21 32.52 -4.70
N ALA A 143 -7.10 31.70 -3.63
CA ALA A 143 -5.86 31.09 -3.19
C ALA A 143 -5.24 30.14 -4.25
N VAL A 144 -6.05 29.30 -4.89
CA VAL A 144 -5.62 28.40 -5.97
C VAL A 144 -5.15 29.21 -7.19
N ALA A 145 -5.87 30.28 -7.55
CA ALA A 145 -5.47 31.14 -8.66
C ALA A 145 -4.12 31.83 -8.42
N ASP A 146 -3.82 32.28 -7.19
CA ASP A 146 -2.52 32.88 -6.87
C ASP A 146 -1.38 31.85 -6.86
N LEU A 147 -1.60 30.66 -6.27
CA LEU A 147 -0.60 29.57 -6.31
C LEU A 147 -0.34 29.10 -7.76
N GLN A 148 -1.36 29.07 -8.62
CA GLN A 148 -1.19 28.80 -10.05
C GLN A 148 -0.40 29.91 -10.76
N ARG A 149 -0.68 31.19 -10.48
CA ARG A 149 0.10 32.32 -11.01
C ARG A 149 1.58 32.22 -10.62
N LEU A 150 1.86 31.94 -9.34
CA LEU A 150 3.22 31.78 -8.81
C LEU A 150 3.95 30.56 -9.40
N LEU A 151 3.26 29.42 -9.56
CA LEU A 151 3.81 28.25 -10.27
C LEU A 151 4.18 28.61 -11.72
N LEU A 152 3.34 29.39 -12.42
CA LEU A 152 3.60 29.82 -13.80
C LEU A 152 4.82 30.77 -13.89
N GLU A 153 5.01 31.62 -12.89
CA GLU A 153 6.18 32.51 -12.76
C GLU A 153 7.47 31.73 -12.47
N VAL A 154 7.41 30.69 -11.62
CA VAL A 154 8.55 29.76 -11.40
C VAL A 154 8.87 28.97 -12.68
N VAL A 155 7.86 28.45 -13.39
CA VAL A 155 8.06 27.77 -14.69
C VAL A 155 8.71 28.70 -15.71
N ARG A 156 8.27 29.97 -15.80
CA ARG A 156 8.91 30.98 -16.67
C ARG A 156 10.37 31.23 -16.27
N ALA A 157 10.64 31.43 -14.98
CA ALA A 157 11.99 31.67 -14.47
C ALA A 157 12.95 30.53 -14.83
N ILE A 158 12.55 29.28 -14.56
CA ILE A 158 13.30 28.08 -14.91
C ILE A 158 13.55 28.00 -16.42
N ASN A 159 12.53 28.25 -17.24
CA ASN A 159 12.61 28.21 -18.69
C ASN A 159 13.58 29.28 -19.27
N ASP A 160 13.53 30.51 -18.77
CA ASP A 160 14.34 31.62 -19.29
C ASP A 160 15.78 31.64 -18.74
N VAL A 161 16.08 30.91 -17.67
CA VAL A 161 17.46 30.54 -17.28
C VAL A 161 17.96 29.40 -18.17
N ALA A 162 17.15 28.38 -18.40
CA ALA A 162 17.49 27.24 -19.25
C ALA A 162 17.76 27.63 -20.73
N ASP A 163 17.03 28.61 -21.27
CA ASP A 163 17.27 29.12 -22.63
C ASP A 163 18.62 29.88 -22.73
N ARG A 164 19.00 30.62 -21.67
CA ARG A 164 20.29 31.34 -21.60
C ARG A 164 21.50 30.42 -21.52
N HIS A 165 21.42 29.34 -20.75
CA HIS A 165 22.57 28.45 -20.45
C HIS A 165 22.53 27.11 -21.21
N ILE A 166 21.88 27.06 -22.38
CA ILE A 166 21.70 25.82 -23.16
C ILE A 166 23.02 25.16 -23.62
N ASP A 167 24.08 25.95 -23.76
CA ASP A 167 25.41 25.46 -24.14
C ASP A 167 26.22 24.89 -22.97
N VAL A 168 25.77 25.07 -21.72
CA VAL A 168 26.50 24.61 -20.53
C VAL A 168 26.32 23.10 -20.35
N LEU A 169 27.43 22.38 -20.33
CA LEU A 169 27.48 20.96 -20.01
C LEU A 169 27.87 20.74 -18.55
N MET A 170 27.19 19.81 -17.87
CA MET A 170 27.47 19.40 -16.50
C MET A 170 27.36 17.88 -16.36
N PRO A 171 27.94 17.26 -15.32
CA PRO A 171 27.65 15.86 -15.02
C PRO A 171 26.18 15.67 -14.64
N GLY A 172 25.50 14.74 -15.31
CA GLY A 172 24.21 14.21 -14.87
C GLY A 172 24.42 13.15 -13.78
N TYR A 173 23.54 13.13 -12.79
CA TYR A 173 23.72 12.32 -11.57
C TYR A 173 22.69 11.20 -11.42
N THR A 174 23.16 10.03 -10.99
CA THR A 174 22.33 8.97 -10.40
C THR A 174 22.98 8.51 -9.10
N HIS A 175 22.21 8.39 -8.02
CA HIS A 175 22.74 8.08 -6.68
C HIS A 175 23.86 9.04 -6.20
N MET A 176 23.84 10.31 -6.65
CA MET A 176 24.94 11.29 -6.50
C MET A 176 26.31 10.84 -7.04
N GLN A 177 26.34 9.82 -7.90
CA GLN A 177 27.49 9.50 -8.75
C GLN A 177 27.32 10.18 -10.11
N ARG A 178 28.43 10.63 -10.70
CA ARG A 178 28.45 11.16 -12.07
C ARG A 178 28.16 10.00 -13.04
N ALA A 179 27.13 10.13 -13.85
CA ALA A 179 26.69 9.09 -14.77
C ALA A 179 27.09 9.39 -16.22
N GLN A 180 26.54 10.45 -16.81
CA GLN A 180 26.77 10.84 -18.21
C GLN A 180 26.75 12.38 -18.33
N PRO A 181 27.38 12.99 -19.34
CA PRO A 181 27.24 14.41 -19.60
C PRO A 181 25.78 14.79 -19.93
N VAL A 182 25.30 15.90 -19.39
CA VAL A 182 23.99 16.48 -19.71
C VAL A 182 24.11 17.99 -19.86
N ARG A 183 23.18 18.63 -20.58
CA ARG A 183 23.04 20.10 -20.57
C ARG A 183 22.46 20.55 -19.23
N PHE A 184 23.03 21.60 -18.63
CA PHE A 184 22.52 22.22 -17.39
C PHE A 184 21.03 22.58 -17.52
N SER A 185 20.65 23.14 -18.66
CA SER A 185 19.27 23.45 -19.01
C SER A 185 18.34 22.23 -18.98
N HIS A 186 18.81 21.03 -19.32
CA HIS A 186 17.98 19.83 -19.28
C HIS A 186 17.70 19.37 -17.84
N TRP A 187 18.69 19.46 -16.95
CA TRP A 187 18.47 19.30 -15.50
C TRP A 187 17.44 20.32 -14.99
N LEU A 188 17.65 21.61 -15.30
CA LEU A 188 16.81 22.70 -14.80
C LEU A 188 15.36 22.60 -15.30
N LEU A 189 15.15 22.32 -16.59
CA LEU A 189 13.81 22.14 -17.19
C LEU A 189 13.04 20.94 -16.60
N SER A 190 13.71 19.93 -16.05
CA SER A 190 13.01 18.80 -15.40
C SER A 190 12.12 19.26 -14.24
N TYR A 191 12.51 20.34 -13.54
CA TYR A 191 11.71 20.97 -12.50
C TYR A 191 10.57 21.84 -13.05
N ALA A 192 10.75 22.51 -14.19
CA ALA A 192 9.63 23.20 -14.86
C ALA A 192 8.53 22.22 -15.30
N PHE A 193 8.88 20.99 -15.70
CA PHE A 193 7.87 19.97 -16.00
C PHE A 193 7.11 19.51 -14.74
N TYR A 194 7.78 19.31 -13.59
CA TYR A 194 7.09 19.04 -12.32
C TYR A 194 6.10 20.15 -11.93
N PHE A 195 6.54 21.42 -11.95
CA PHE A 195 5.68 22.55 -11.59
C PHE A 195 4.55 22.81 -12.61
N ARG A 196 4.77 22.51 -13.90
CA ARG A 196 3.69 22.49 -14.91
C ARG A 196 2.63 21.43 -14.57
N GLU A 197 3.04 20.20 -14.23
CA GLU A 197 2.06 19.18 -13.85
C GLU A 197 1.28 19.58 -12.58
N ASP A 198 1.92 20.26 -11.63
CA ASP A 198 1.25 20.78 -10.43
C ASP A 198 0.25 21.90 -10.75
N PHE A 199 0.58 22.80 -11.68
CA PHE A 199 -0.37 23.79 -12.20
C PHE A 199 -1.60 23.10 -12.83
N GLU A 200 -1.39 22.05 -13.63
CA GLU A 200 -2.47 21.26 -14.26
C GLU A 200 -3.29 20.48 -13.21
N ARG A 201 -2.68 20.02 -12.11
CA ARG A 201 -3.39 19.42 -10.96
C ARG A 201 -4.29 20.45 -10.25
N PHE A 202 -3.79 21.65 -10.01
CA PHE A 202 -4.60 22.75 -9.45
C PHE A 202 -5.75 23.17 -10.36
N GLU A 203 -5.55 23.15 -11.69
CA GLU A 203 -6.63 23.46 -12.65
C GLU A 203 -7.75 22.42 -12.59
N GLN A 204 -7.39 21.13 -12.53
CA GLN A 204 -8.34 20.03 -12.37
C GLN A 204 -9.07 20.08 -11.02
N PHE A 205 -8.36 20.50 -9.95
CA PHE A 205 -8.93 20.68 -8.62
C PHE A 205 -9.93 21.84 -8.57
N GLY A 206 -9.60 23.00 -9.15
CA GLY A 206 -10.48 24.17 -9.18
C GLY A 206 -11.88 23.83 -9.73
N ARG A 207 -11.93 23.04 -10.81
CA ARG A 207 -13.20 22.55 -11.42
C ARG A 207 -14.01 21.60 -10.52
N ARG A 208 -13.37 20.85 -9.60
CA ARG A 208 -14.08 20.04 -8.59
C ARG A 208 -14.57 20.89 -7.42
N MET A 209 -13.73 21.83 -7.00
CA MET A 209 -13.97 22.68 -5.84
C MET A 209 -15.10 23.69 -6.10
N ASN A 210 -15.17 24.30 -7.30
CA ASN A 210 -16.08 25.37 -7.71
C ASN A 210 -17.56 24.94 -7.92
N VAL A 211 -18.12 24.17 -6.99
CA VAL A 211 -19.54 23.80 -6.91
C VAL A 211 -20.20 24.46 -5.69
N LEU A 212 -21.30 25.20 -5.91
CA LEU A 212 -21.99 26.01 -4.90
C LEU A 212 -22.55 25.15 -3.75
N PRO A 213 -22.17 25.43 -2.49
CA PRO A 213 -22.79 24.81 -1.32
C PRO A 213 -24.07 25.53 -0.84
N LEU A 214 -24.16 26.86 -0.98
CA LEU A 214 -25.27 27.69 -0.46
C LEU A 214 -26.66 27.22 -0.91
N GLY A 215 -27.65 27.34 -0.03
CA GLY A 215 -29.00 26.79 -0.19
C GLY A 215 -29.16 25.35 0.33
N SER A 216 -28.19 24.85 1.09
CA SER A 216 -28.19 23.55 1.76
C SER A 216 -28.67 23.61 3.21
N GLY A 217 -28.87 24.81 3.77
CA GLY A 217 -29.34 24.99 5.14
C GLY A 217 -28.37 24.41 6.17
N ALA A 218 -28.91 23.93 7.29
CA ALA A 218 -28.09 23.30 8.34
C ALA A 218 -27.64 21.86 8.02
N LEU A 219 -28.38 21.17 7.15
CA LEU A 219 -28.11 19.81 6.61
C LEU A 219 -29.20 19.35 5.59
N ALA A 220 -30.43 19.87 5.70
CA ALA A 220 -31.63 19.33 5.04
C ALA A 220 -32.10 20.11 3.80
N GLY A 221 -31.32 21.09 3.32
CA GLY A 221 -31.72 22.01 2.27
C GLY A 221 -32.33 23.31 2.82
N ASN A 222 -32.46 24.31 1.95
CA ASN A 222 -33.21 25.52 2.24
C ASN A 222 -34.73 25.24 2.11
N PRO A 223 -35.58 25.63 3.09
CA PRO A 223 -37.01 25.33 3.06
C PRO A 223 -37.85 26.35 2.24
N PHE A 224 -37.22 27.38 1.66
CA PHE A 224 -37.88 28.41 0.86
C PHE A 224 -37.55 28.25 -0.63
N ASN A 225 -38.28 28.95 -1.49
CA ASN A 225 -38.16 28.85 -2.96
C ASN A 225 -36.95 29.63 -3.51
N ILE A 226 -35.75 29.33 -2.99
CA ILE A 226 -34.47 29.93 -3.38
C ILE A 226 -33.92 29.23 -4.63
N ASN A 227 -33.66 29.99 -5.69
CA ASN A 227 -33.07 29.44 -6.91
C ASN A 227 -31.55 29.25 -6.75
N ARG A 228 -31.15 28.06 -6.30
CA ARG A 228 -29.73 27.70 -6.10
C ARG A 228 -28.87 27.81 -7.37
N HIS A 229 -29.43 27.55 -8.57
CA HIS A 229 -28.66 27.67 -9.81
C HIS A 229 -28.28 29.12 -10.08
N LYS A 230 -29.24 30.05 -9.94
CA LYS A 230 -28.94 31.48 -10.07
C LYS A 230 -28.00 31.99 -8.98
N LEU A 231 -28.06 31.41 -7.77
CA LEU A 231 -27.11 31.69 -6.70
C LEU A 231 -25.70 31.14 -6.97
N ALA A 232 -25.56 30.16 -7.87
CA ALA A 232 -24.27 29.70 -8.38
C ALA A 232 -23.74 30.69 -9.44
N ASP A 233 -24.59 31.08 -10.40
CA ASP A 233 -24.29 32.12 -11.41
C ASP A 233 -23.82 33.43 -10.73
N ASP A 234 -24.56 33.89 -9.72
CA ASP A 234 -24.31 35.14 -8.98
C ASP A 234 -23.02 35.14 -8.14
N LEU A 235 -22.40 33.97 -7.91
CA LEU A 235 -21.15 33.80 -7.16
C LEU A 235 -20.02 33.14 -7.98
N GLY A 236 -20.24 32.90 -9.29
CA GLY A 236 -19.27 32.31 -10.22
C GLY A 236 -18.96 30.82 -10.00
N PHE A 237 -19.90 30.05 -9.44
CA PHE A 237 -19.76 28.59 -9.30
C PHE A 237 -20.29 27.86 -10.55
N ASP A 238 -19.61 26.81 -10.99
CA ASP A 238 -19.94 26.04 -12.22
C ASP A 238 -21.22 25.20 -12.10
N GLY A 239 -21.80 25.09 -10.91
CA GLY A 239 -23.01 24.34 -10.64
C GLY A 239 -23.40 24.35 -9.16
N VAL A 240 -24.44 23.59 -8.83
CA VAL A 240 -24.95 23.43 -7.45
C VAL A 240 -24.64 22.04 -6.91
N SER A 241 -24.34 21.96 -5.62
CA SER A 241 -24.14 20.67 -4.96
C SER A 241 -25.45 19.84 -4.95
N PRO A 242 -25.40 18.52 -5.21
CA PRO A 242 -26.61 17.70 -5.34
C PRO A 242 -27.21 17.25 -4.00
N ASN A 243 -26.45 17.33 -2.90
CA ASN A 243 -26.85 16.82 -1.59
C ASN A 243 -26.46 17.78 -0.45
N SER A 244 -27.44 18.22 0.33
CA SER A 244 -27.24 19.21 1.42
C SER A 244 -26.57 18.65 2.67
N MET A 245 -26.65 17.34 2.91
CA MET A 245 -25.94 16.70 4.03
C MET A 245 -24.45 16.64 3.70
N ASN A 246 -24.10 16.17 2.49
CA ASN A 246 -22.72 16.15 2.00
C ASN A 246 -22.07 17.54 2.15
N VAL A 247 -22.69 18.62 1.64
CA VAL A 247 -22.19 20.00 1.74
C VAL A 247 -21.70 20.39 3.14
N VAL A 248 -22.52 20.18 4.16
CA VAL A 248 -22.21 20.70 5.50
C VAL A 248 -21.20 19.83 6.25
N SER A 249 -20.94 18.60 5.77
CA SER A 249 -19.87 17.71 6.25
C SER A 249 -18.58 17.76 5.40
N ASP A 250 -18.68 18.15 4.12
CA ASP A 250 -17.60 18.06 3.13
C ASP A 250 -16.39 18.91 3.52
N ARG A 251 -15.22 18.28 3.51
CA ARG A 251 -13.89 18.92 3.57
C ARG A 251 -12.88 18.26 2.64
N ASP A 252 -13.34 17.46 1.69
CA ASP A 252 -12.46 16.77 0.73
C ASP A 252 -11.68 17.81 -0.10
N PHE A 253 -12.29 18.97 -0.36
CA PHE A 253 -11.61 20.10 -0.99
C PHE A 253 -10.44 20.67 -0.17
N VAL A 254 -10.49 20.61 1.17
CA VAL A 254 -9.38 21.03 2.05
C VAL A 254 -8.29 19.95 2.09
N VAL A 255 -8.68 18.67 2.09
CA VAL A 255 -7.76 17.53 2.00
C VAL A 255 -6.99 17.57 0.67
N GLU A 256 -7.69 17.77 -0.45
CA GLU A 256 -7.11 17.82 -1.80
C GLU A 256 -6.23 19.07 -1.98
N PHE A 257 -6.64 20.24 -1.50
CA PHE A 257 -5.78 21.44 -1.48
C PHE A 257 -4.48 21.21 -0.71
N ASN A 258 -4.56 20.69 0.52
CA ASN A 258 -3.36 20.41 1.34
C ASN A 258 -2.47 19.32 0.70
N PHE A 259 -3.05 18.35 -0.02
CA PHE A 259 -2.31 17.34 -0.78
C PHE A 259 -1.53 17.96 -1.96
N LEU A 260 -2.17 18.81 -2.76
CA LEU A 260 -1.50 19.47 -3.90
C LEU A 260 -0.37 20.40 -3.44
N CYS A 261 -0.60 21.18 -2.39
CA CYS A 261 0.43 21.98 -1.74
C CYS A 261 1.60 21.12 -1.22
N THR A 262 1.30 19.96 -0.63
CA THR A 262 2.34 19.00 -0.22
C THR A 262 3.18 18.52 -1.40
N LEU A 263 2.55 18.20 -2.54
CA LEU A 263 3.26 17.72 -3.73
C LEU A 263 4.19 18.79 -4.32
N VAL A 264 3.73 20.04 -4.42
CA VAL A 264 4.58 21.17 -4.82
C VAL A 264 5.74 21.36 -3.85
N ALA A 265 5.53 21.25 -2.54
CA ALA A 265 6.61 21.32 -1.54
C ALA A 265 7.63 20.17 -1.71
N VAL A 266 7.20 18.96 -2.08
CA VAL A 266 8.10 17.86 -2.43
C VAL A 266 8.91 18.15 -3.71
N HIS A 267 8.32 18.81 -4.71
CA HIS A 267 9.05 19.22 -5.92
C HIS A 267 10.02 20.38 -5.65
N MET A 268 9.62 21.38 -4.86
CA MET A 268 10.51 22.47 -4.43
C MET A 268 11.66 21.97 -3.54
N SER A 269 11.42 21.04 -2.61
CA SER A 269 12.49 20.49 -1.76
C SER A 269 13.50 19.67 -2.54
N ARG A 270 13.08 18.99 -3.62
CA ARG A 270 14.00 18.33 -4.57
C ARG A 270 14.80 19.30 -5.44
N LEU A 271 14.28 20.50 -5.73
CA LEU A 271 15.04 21.55 -6.41
C LEU A 271 16.03 22.19 -5.42
N ALA A 272 15.58 22.43 -4.19
CA ALA A 272 16.40 22.96 -3.12
C ALA A 272 17.58 22.04 -2.76
N GLU A 273 17.39 20.71 -2.70
CA GLU A 273 18.47 19.74 -2.46
C GLU A 273 19.60 19.87 -3.49
N ASP A 274 19.27 19.84 -4.78
CA ASP A 274 20.24 19.97 -5.87
C ASP A 274 20.92 21.35 -5.87
N LEU A 275 20.17 22.44 -5.68
CA LEU A 275 20.72 23.80 -5.58
C LEU A 275 21.66 23.96 -4.36
N ILE A 276 21.30 23.41 -3.21
CA ILE A 276 22.15 23.38 -2.00
C ILE A 276 23.46 22.66 -2.33
N LEU A 277 23.38 21.43 -2.85
CA LEU A 277 24.54 20.62 -3.22
C LEU A 277 25.42 21.33 -4.25
N TYR A 278 24.84 21.93 -5.28
CA TYR A 278 25.56 22.62 -6.36
C TYR A 278 26.20 23.94 -5.91
N SER A 279 25.72 24.55 -4.82
CA SER A 279 26.30 25.75 -4.19
C SER A 279 27.43 25.46 -3.17
N THR A 280 27.66 24.19 -2.81
CA THR A 280 28.80 23.78 -1.96
C THR A 280 30.14 24.06 -2.63
N LYS A 281 31.25 24.11 -1.88
CA LYS A 281 32.60 24.33 -2.46
C LYS A 281 33.16 23.09 -3.16
N GLU A 282 32.64 21.93 -2.82
CA GLU A 282 32.95 20.65 -3.42
C GLU A 282 32.42 20.57 -4.87
N TYR A 283 31.20 21.05 -5.11
CA TYR A 283 30.59 21.11 -6.44
C TYR A 283 30.89 22.45 -7.13
N ASN A 284 30.45 23.56 -6.52
CA ASN A 284 30.59 24.95 -6.99
C ASN A 284 30.08 25.15 -8.44
N PHE A 285 28.98 24.50 -8.81
CA PHE A 285 28.34 24.67 -10.12
C PHE A 285 27.49 25.94 -10.20
N ILE A 286 27.00 26.43 -9.07
CA ILE A 286 26.23 27.67 -8.99
C ILE A 286 26.71 28.56 -7.83
N GLU A 287 26.54 29.86 -8.02
CA GLU A 287 26.71 30.89 -7.00
C GLU A 287 25.33 31.53 -6.74
N LEU A 288 24.83 31.41 -5.51
CA LEU A 288 23.55 31.99 -5.08
C LEU A 288 23.69 33.49 -4.77
N SER A 289 22.65 34.28 -5.04
CA SER A 289 22.60 35.72 -4.73
C SER A 289 22.71 35.99 -3.23
N GLU A 290 23.36 37.11 -2.87
CA GLU A 290 23.47 37.61 -1.50
C GLU A 290 22.09 38.05 -0.94
N GLU A 291 21.13 38.35 -1.82
CA GLU A 291 19.73 38.65 -1.45
C GLU A 291 18.97 37.43 -0.89
N TYR A 292 19.46 36.21 -1.15
CA TYR A 292 18.80 34.96 -0.79
C TYR A 292 19.69 34.01 0.03
N THR A 293 20.82 34.48 0.55
CA THR A 293 21.74 33.69 1.39
C THR A 293 22.19 34.47 2.61
N THR A 294 22.65 33.78 3.66
CA THR A 294 23.30 34.42 4.80
C THR A 294 24.81 34.22 4.76
N GLY A 295 25.58 35.15 5.32
CA GLY A 295 27.04 35.09 5.36
C GLY A 295 27.58 34.81 6.76
N SER A 296 28.84 34.38 6.84
CA SER A 296 29.61 34.46 8.10
C SER A 296 30.32 35.81 8.20
N SER A 297 30.23 36.45 9.36
CA SER A 297 31.00 37.68 9.68
C SER A 297 32.52 37.45 9.75
N LEU A 298 32.96 36.20 9.89
CA LEU A 298 34.38 35.80 9.93
C LEU A 298 34.88 35.26 8.58
N MET A 299 34.02 34.55 7.84
CA MET A 299 34.36 33.84 6.59
C MET A 299 33.59 34.42 5.40
N PRO A 300 34.11 35.47 4.73
CA PRO A 300 33.38 36.17 3.64
C PRO A 300 33.11 35.28 2.41
N GLN A 301 33.84 34.18 2.24
CA GLN A 301 33.64 33.19 1.18
C GLN A 301 32.53 32.17 1.47
N LYS A 302 31.97 32.16 2.70
CA LYS A 302 30.91 31.25 3.14
C LYS A 302 29.55 31.94 3.05
N ARG A 303 28.80 31.62 1.99
CA ARG A 303 27.35 31.85 1.90
C ARG A 303 26.60 30.57 2.27
N ASN A 304 25.60 30.69 3.12
CA ASN A 304 24.73 29.59 3.55
C ASN A 304 23.42 29.63 2.73
N PRO A 305 22.92 28.50 2.21
CA PRO A 305 21.72 28.43 1.38
C PRO A 305 20.41 28.42 2.21
N ASP A 306 20.32 29.23 3.28
CA ASP A 306 19.25 29.20 4.29
C ASP A 306 17.84 29.24 3.69
N SER A 307 17.65 30.03 2.63
CA SER A 307 16.38 30.13 1.88
C SER A 307 15.93 28.78 1.31
N LEU A 308 16.86 28.00 0.76
CA LEU A 308 16.64 26.67 0.21
C LEU A 308 16.50 25.63 1.33
N GLU A 309 17.24 25.77 2.43
CA GLU A 309 17.09 24.89 3.60
C GLU A 309 15.70 25.06 4.24
N LEU A 310 15.21 26.30 4.33
CA LEU A 310 13.84 26.62 4.75
C LEU A 310 12.82 26.01 3.79
N ILE A 311 12.93 26.27 2.47
CA ILE A 311 12.02 25.67 1.45
C ILE A 311 11.98 24.14 1.58
N ARG A 312 13.14 23.49 1.74
CA ARG A 312 13.26 22.04 1.97
C ARG A 312 12.53 21.62 3.25
N GLY A 313 12.76 22.33 4.35
CA GLY A 313 12.13 22.08 5.65
C GLY A 313 10.61 22.30 5.69
N MET A 314 10.08 23.28 4.95
CA MET A 314 8.64 23.61 4.93
C MET A 314 7.75 22.47 4.44
N THR A 315 8.30 21.52 3.68
CA THR A 315 7.63 20.27 3.29
C THR A 315 7.05 19.51 4.51
N GLY A 316 7.74 19.54 5.65
CA GLY A 316 7.30 18.86 6.88
C GLY A 316 6.01 19.45 7.47
N PRO A 317 5.98 20.75 7.82
CA PRO A 317 4.76 21.44 8.25
C PRO A 317 3.57 21.30 7.28
N VAL A 318 3.79 21.45 5.97
CA VAL A 318 2.71 21.35 4.96
C VAL A 318 2.11 19.93 4.93
N PHE A 319 2.95 18.88 4.88
CA PHE A 319 2.49 17.50 4.98
C PHE A 319 1.79 17.21 6.32
N GLY A 320 2.29 17.80 7.42
CA GLY A 320 1.68 17.71 8.74
C GLY A 320 0.23 18.22 8.75
N GLN A 321 -0.06 19.33 8.08
CA GLN A 321 -1.43 19.86 7.96
C GLN A 321 -2.32 18.98 7.07
N HIS A 322 -1.77 18.35 6.03
CA HIS A 322 -2.50 17.35 5.23
C HIS A 322 -2.88 16.11 6.06
N CYS A 323 -1.93 15.56 6.84
CA CYS A 323 -2.21 14.45 7.75
C CYS A 323 -3.19 14.82 8.87
N ALA A 324 -3.11 16.04 9.40
CA ALA A 324 -3.99 16.53 10.46
C ALA A 324 -5.46 16.55 10.01
N ILE A 325 -5.77 17.19 8.87
CA ILE A 325 -7.16 17.27 8.39
C ILE A 325 -7.73 15.88 8.04
N LEU A 326 -6.93 14.99 7.46
CA LEU A 326 -7.33 13.59 7.24
C LEU A 326 -7.69 12.87 8.56
N MET A 327 -6.91 13.09 9.62
CA MET A 327 -7.19 12.49 10.93
C MET A 327 -8.40 13.14 11.64
N THR A 328 -8.64 14.44 11.44
CA THR A 328 -9.84 15.13 11.94
C THR A 328 -11.12 14.60 11.28
N LEU A 329 -11.09 14.26 9.99
CA LEU A 329 -12.25 13.73 9.26
C LEU A 329 -12.50 12.24 9.51
N LYS A 330 -11.46 11.48 9.90
CA LYS A 330 -11.51 10.03 10.11
C LYS A 330 -12.57 9.67 11.16
N GLY A 331 -13.67 9.08 10.69
CA GLY A 331 -14.72 8.51 11.54
C GLY A 331 -15.68 9.52 12.16
N LEU A 332 -15.74 10.77 11.66
CA LEU A 332 -16.81 11.68 12.04
C LEU A 332 -18.18 11.11 11.60
N PRO A 333 -19.21 11.08 12.47
CA PRO A 333 -20.56 10.70 12.08
C PRO A 333 -21.19 11.79 11.21
N SER A 334 -22.14 11.45 10.34
CA SER A 334 -22.91 12.49 9.64
C SER A 334 -23.67 13.36 10.67
N THR A 335 -23.70 14.69 10.57
CA THR A 335 -23.41 15.50 9.38
C THR A 335 -22.35 16.58 9.66
N TYR A 336 -22.74 17.81 9.98
CA TYR A 336 -21.80 18.82 10.49
C TYR A 336 -21.45 18.51 11.94
N ASN A 337 -20.16 18.49 12.27
CA ASN A 337 -19.63 18.38 13.63
C ASN A 337 -18.67 19.54 13.91
N LYS A 338 -18.50 19.92 15.19
CA LYS A 338 -17.70 21.11 15.57
C LYS A 338 -16.20 20.92 15.33
N ASP A 339 -15.75 19.66 15.23
CA ASP A 339 -14.44 19.20 14.78
C ASP A 339 -14.03 19.84 13.43
N LEU A 340 -15.01 20.07 12.55
CA LEU A 340 -14.87 20.76 11.27
C LEU A 340 -14.56 22.28 11.41
N GLN A 341 -14.29 22.80 12.62
CA GLN A 341 -13.79 24.16 12.83
C GLN A 341 -12.25 24.25 12.70
N GLY A 342 -11.54 23.13 12.81
CA GLY A 342 -10.06 23.05 12.68
C GLY A 342 -9.53 23.05 11.24
N ASP A 343 -10.42 23.06 10.25
CA ASP A 343 -10.15 23.12 8.81
C ASP A 343 -9.34 24.38 8.39
N LYS A 344 -9.76 25.55 8.87
CA LYS A 344 -9.29 26.87 8.40
C LYS A 344 -7.85 27.18 8.79
N SER A 345 -7.44 26.83 10.01
CA SER A 345 -6.08 27.13 10.49
C SER A 345 -5.02 26.37 9.70
N GLY A 346 -5.23 25.08 9.42
CA GLY A 346 -4.33 24.29 8.57
C GLY A 346 -4.33 24.78 7.12
N MET A 347 -5.51 25.01 6.53
CA MET A 347 -5.69 25.51 5.17
C MET A 347 -4.97 26.86 4.93
N PHE A 348 -5.15 27.83 5.83
CA PHE A 348 -4.50 29.14 5.74
C PHE A 348 -2.98 29.04 5.95
N ALA A 349 -2.52 28.26 6.94
CA ALA A 349 -1.09 28.09 7.19
C ALA A 349 -0.37 27.44 6.00
N VAL A 350 -1.00 26.44 5.35
CA VAL A 350 -0.46 25.82 4.13
C VAL A 350 -0.35 26.86 3.01
N TYR A 351 -1.41 27.63 2.73
CA TYR A 351 -1.37 28.65 1.69
C TYR A 351 -0.26 29.69 1.91
N ASP A 352 -0.19 30.29 3.10
CA ASP A 352 0.81 31.32 3.43
C ASP A 352 2.24 30.80 3.19
N GLN A 353 2.51 29.56 3.62
CA GLN A 353 3.81 28.91 3.47
C GLN A 353 4.15 28.63 2.00
N MET A 354 3.19 28.15 1.22
CA MET A 354 3.38 27.89 -0.21
C MET A 354 3.58 29.17 -1.01
N GLN A 355 2.83 30.22 -0.72
CA GLN A 355 2.95 31.53 -1.38
C GLN A 355 4.37 32.09 -1.20
N MET A 356 4.88 32.08 0.04
CA MET A 356 6.25 32.54 0.34
C MET A 356 7.32 31.68 -0.34
N CYS A 357 7.19 30.34 -0.30
CA CYS A 357 8.19 29.44 -0.89
C CYS A 357 8.27 29.56 -2.42
N LEU A 358 7.15 29.74 -3.11
CA LEU A 358 7.11 29.89 -4.57
C LEU A 358 7.72 31.21 -5.03
N VAL A 359 7.47 32.32 -4.32
CA VAL A 359 8.13 33.61 -4.59
C VAL A 359 9.65 33.49 -4.38
N LEU A 360 10.06 32.86 -3.27
CA LEU A 360 11.46 32.72 -2.90
C LEU A 360 12.25 31.84 -3.89
N ILE A 361 11.73 30.67 -4.29
CA ILE A 361 12.41 29.81 -5.26
C ILE A 361 12.47 30.46 -6.65
N GLY A 362 11.44 31.21 -7.04
CA GLY A 362 11.43 31.97 -8.30
C GLY A 362 12.56 33.01 -8.36
N GLY A 363 12.71 33.80 -7.29
CA GLY A 363 13.80 34.79 -7.17
C GLY A 363 15.20 34.16 -7.18
N ILE A 364 15.38 33.05 -6.45
CA ILE A 364 16.66 32.30 -6.43
C ILE A 364 17.03 31.81 -7.83
N ILE A 365 16.09 31.20 -8.56
CA ILE A 365 16.34 30.70 -9.92
C ILE A 365 16.67 31.85 -10.89
N GLN A 366 16.01 33.01 -10.78
CA GLN A 366 16.31 34.16 -11.65
C GLN A 366 17.70 34.77 -11.41
N THR A 367 18.18 34.75 -10.16
CA THR A 367 19.38 35.49 -9.72
C THR A 367 20.63 34.64 -9.51
N MET A 368 20.52 33.30 -9.42
CA MET A 368 21.67 32.42 -9.35
C MET A 368 22.57 32.56 -10.58
N ARG A 369 23.88 32.44 -10.38
CA ARG A 369 24.89 32.40 -11.45
C ARG A 369 25.38 30.97 -11.63
N ILE A 370 25.69 30.60 -12.87
CA ILE A 370 26.23 29.29 -13.21
C ILE A 370 27.73 29.44 -13.45
N ASP A 371 28.54 28.57 -12.85
CA ASP A 371 29.98 28.48 -13.09
C ASP A 371 30.23 27.47 -14.23
N GLU A 372 30.16 27.95 -15.47
CA GLU A 372 30.17 27.12 -16.67
C GLU A 372 31.49 26.35 -16.83
N ASP A 373 32.62 26.97 -16.49
CA ASP A 373 33.94 26.34 -16.45
C ASP A 373 33.98 25.23 -15.38
N ARG A 374 33.42 25.46 -14.19
CA ARG A 374 33.37 24.44 -13.13
C ARG A 374 32.47 23.28 -13.51
N CYS A 375 31.29 23.52 -14.08
CA CYS A 375 30.39 22.48 -14.61
C CYS A 375 31.11 21.60 -15.65
N LEU A 376 31.81 22.22 -16.60
CA LEU A 376 32.57 21.53 -17.64
C LEU A 376 33.76 20.74 -17.05
N SER A 377 34.50 21.33 -16.10
CA SER A 377 35.66 20.70 -15.44
C SER A 377 35.30 19.49 -14.58
N ALA A 378 34.02 19.33 -14.21
CA ALA A 378 33.52 18.20 -13.45
C ALA A 378 33.12 17.00 -14.33
N LEU A 379 33.21 17.11 -15.66
CA LEU A 379 33.07 15.99 -16.58
C LEU A 379 34.40 15.21 -16.69
N GLY A 380 34.32 13.89 -16.49
CA GLY A 380 35.43 12.97 -16.69
C GLY A 380 35.23 12.06 -17.90
N TYR A 381 36.34 11.64 -18.53
CA TYR A 381 36.30 10.81 -19.74
C TYR A 381 35.77 9.38 -19.48
N GLU A 382 35.82 8.92 -18.23
CA GLU A 382 35.21 7.66 -17.77
C GLU A 382 33.69 7.64 -17.98
N MET A 383 33.03 8.80 -17.94
CA MET A 383 31.59 8.94 -18.20
C MET A 383 31.20 8.61 -19.66
N LEU A 384 32.20 8.52 -20.56
CA LEU A 384 32.03 8.22 -21.98
C LEU A 384 32.23 6.72 -22.30
N ALA A 385 32.39 5.86 -21.29
CA ALA A 385 32.37 4.40 -21.48
C ALA A 385 31.02 3.92 -22.08
N THR A 386 29.90 4.49 -21.63
CA THR A 386 28.57 4.19 -22.22
C THR A 386 28.52 4.58 -23.71
N ASP A 387 29.15 5.69 -24.09
CA ASP A 387 29.25 6.14 -25.47
C ASP A 387 30.17 5.25 -26.32
N MET A 388 31.21 4.65 -25.71
CA MET A 388 32.02 3.59 -26.34
C MET A 388 31.18 2.34 -26.63
N ALA A 389 30.34 1.90 -25.68
CA ALA A 389 29.39 0.81 -25.93
C ALA A 389 28.41 1.17 -27.07
N TYR A 390 27.91 2.42 -27.13
CA TYR A 390 27.06 2.86 -28.24
C TYR A 390 27.80 2.98 -29.59
N TYR A 391 29.08 3.34 -29.60
CA TYR A 391 29.95 3.31 -30.79
C TYR A 391 30.07 1.89 -31.37
N LEU A 392 30.16 0.87 -30.49
CA LEU A 392 30.23 -0.55 -30.86
C LEU A 392 28.87 -1.09 -31.32
N VAL A 393 27.77 -0.74 -30.63
CA VAL A 393 26.40 -1.10 -31.06
C VAL A 393 26.07 -0.56 -32.46
N ARG A 394 26.51 0.66 -32.78
CA ARG A 394 26.33 1.24 -34.13
C ARG A 394 27.13 0.52 -35.23
N ARG A 395 28.06 -0.38 -34.87
CA ARG A 395 28.77 -1.31 -35.78
C ARG A 395 28.14 -2.70 -35.84
N GLY A 396 26.99 -2.92 -35.19
CA GLY A 396 26.24 -4.17 -35.21
C GLY A 396 26.50 -5.11 -34.03
N ILE A 397 27.34 -4.72 -33.07
CA ILE A 397 27.66 -5.54 -31.90
C ILE A 397 26.47 -5.53 -30.92
N PRO A 398 26.01 -6.68 -30.39
CA PRO A 398 24.97 -6.72 -29.36
C PRO A 398 25.34 -5.89 -28.12
N PHE A 399 24.39 -5.13 -27.54
CA PHE A 399 24.69 -4.20 -26.45
C PHE A 399 25.38 -4.85 -25.23
N ARG A 400 25.06 -6.10 -24.88
CA ARG A 400 25.75 -6.81 -23.77
C ARG A 400 27.24 -7.05 -24.06
N GLU A 401 27.58 -7.34 -25.31
CA GLU A 401 28.95 -7.58 -25.77
C GLU A 401 29.70 -6.25 -25.89
N ALA A 402 29.07 -5.23 -26.47
CA ALA A 402 29.60 -3.87 -26.52
C ALA A 402 29.87 -3.26 -25.12
N HIS A 403 28.97 -3.52 -24.15
CA HIS A 403 29.15 -3.14 -22.76
C HIS A 403 30.28 -3.93 -22.09
N HIS A 404 30.42 -5.22 -22.39
CA HIS A 404 31.52 -6.05 -21.87
C HIS A 404 32.88 -5.53 -22.36
N ILE A 405 33.01 -5.32 -23.68
CA ILE A 405 34.21 -4.75 -24.32
C ILE A 405 34.54 -3.38 -23.72
N SER A 406 33.55 -2.49 -23.57
CA SER A 406 33.79 -1.19 -22.94
C SER A 406 34.21 -1.30 -21.47
N GLY A 407 33.72 -2.30 -20.73
CA GLY A 407 34.14 -2.59 -19.37
C GLY A 407 35.58 -3.10 -19.30
N GLU A 408 36.02 -3.90 -20.28
CA GLU A 408 37.41 -4.33 -20.43
C GLU A 408 38.34 -3.17 -20.76
N VAL A 409 37.91 -2.22 -21.60
CA VAL A 409 38.66 -0.98 -21.89
C VAL A 409 38.81 -0.09 -20.64
N VAL A 410 37.75 0.06 -19.83
CA VAL A 410 37.83 0.75 -18.53
C VAL A 410 38.81 0.03 -17.59
N ALA A 411 38.68 -1.29 -17.42
CA ALA A 411 39.56 -2.08 -16.55
C ALA A 411 41.02 -2.07 -17.04
N HIS A 412 41.27 -2.02 -18.35
CA HIS A 412 42.59 -1.83 -18.93
C HIS A 412 43.14 -0.44 -18.56
N SER A 413 42.36 0.63 -18.81
CA SER A 413 42.73 2.02 -18.47
C SER A 413 43.13 2.18 -17.00
N GLU A 414 42.35 1.63 -16.07
CA GLU A 414 42.67 1.61 -14.64
C GLU A 414 43.96 0.83 -14.33
N LYS A 415 44.12 -0.35 -14.93
CA LYS A 415 45.28 -1.24 -14.74
C LYS A 415 46.59 -0.61 -15.21
N VAL A 416 46.60 0.06 -16.36
CA VAL A 416 47.81 0.75 -16.88
C VAL A 416 47.96 2.18 -16.34
N LYS A 417 46.95 2.71 -15.63
CA LYS A 417 46.87 4.08 -15.10
C LYS A 417 47.00 5.17 -16.16
N ILE A 418 46.54 4.88 -17.38
CA ILE A 418 46.44 5.83 -18.49
C ILE A 418 44.96 6.21 -18.61
N PRO A 419 44.59 7.50 -18.63
CA PRO A 419 43.20 7.91 -18.81
C PRO A 419 42.57 7.28 -20.06
N ILE A 420 41.29 6.92 -20.00
CA ILE A 420 40.64 6.11 -21.05
C ILE A 420 40.70 6.76 -22.44
N ASN A 421 40.72 8.10 -22.52
CA ASN A 421 40.89 8.88 -23.75
C ASN A 421 42.35 9.05 -24.22
N LYS A 422 43.30 8.36 -23.58
CA LYS A 422 44.74 8.35 -23.88
C LYS A 422 45.29 6.95 -24.20
N LEU A 423 44.44 5.92 -24.18
CA LEU A 423 44.75 4.64 -24.79
C LEU A 423 44.95 4.82 -26.30
N THR A 424 45.90 4.08 -26.88
CA THR A 424 46.18 4.08 -28.31
C THR A 424 45.12 3.29 -29.09
N LEU A 425 45.10 3.40 -30.42
CA LEU A 425 44.19 2.57 -31.22
C LEU A 425 44.59 1.09 -31.13
N GLU A 426 45.89 0.83 -30.98
CA GLU A 426 46.49 -0.47 -30.79
C GLU A 426 46.04 -1.11 -29.46
N ASP A 427 46.08 -0.37 -28.34
CA ASP A 427 45.59 -0.85 -27.02
C ASP A 427 44.10 -1.23 -27.09
N LEU A 428 43.30 -0.46 -27.84
CA LEU A 428 41.88 -0.72 -28.03
C LEU A 428 41.65 -1.93 -28.97
N GLN A 429 42.45 -2.07 -30.03
CA GLN A 429 42.35 -3.18 -30.98
C GLN A 429 42.81 -4.52 -30.41
N GLU A 430 43.69 -4.54 -29.40
CA GLU A 430 44.01 -5.75 -28.63
C GLU A 430 42.77 -6.28 -27.88
N ILE A 431 41.88 -5.39 -27.43
CA ILE A 431 40.62 -5.75 -26.74
C ILE A 431 39.51 -6.06 -27.74
N SER A 432 39.38 -5.30 -28.84
CA SER A 432 38.39 -5.61 -29.89
C SER A 432 38.78 -5.10 -31.27
N PRO A 433 38.74 -5.96 -32.33
CA PRO A 433 39.07 -5.55 -33.71
C PRO A 433 38.04 -4.60 -34.35
N HIS A 434 36.98 -4.23 -33.61
CA HIS A 434 35.93 -3.31 -34.07
C HIS A 434 36.22 -1.84 -33.73
N PHE A 435 37.35 -1.53 -33.09
CA PHE A 435 37.84 -0.17 -32.95
C PHE A 435 38.61 0.28 -34.19
N ASP A 436 38.36 1.52 -34.62
CA ASP A 436 39.01 2.19 -35.75
C ASP A 436 39.27 3.65 -35.37
N GLU A 437 40.02 4.40 -36.20
CA GLU A 437 40.43 5.79 -35.90
C GLU A 437 39.27 6.71 -35.49
N SER A 438 38.03 6.44 -35.91
CA SER A 438 36.87 7.25 -35.54
C SER A 438 36.45 7.11 -34.08
N ILE A 439 37.00 6.15 -33.31
CA ILE A 439 36.81 6.07 -31.85
C ILE A 439 37.23 7.36 -31.15
N SER A 440 38.25 8.05 -31.69
CA SER A 440 38.71 9.37 -31.22
C SER A 440 37.59 10.41 -31.09
N ARG A 441 36.48 10.26 -31.84
CA ARG A 441 35.34 11.19 -31.83
C ARG A 441 34.45 11.07 -30.59
N ILE A 442 34.49 9.98 -29.83
CA ILE A 442 33.67 9.84 -28.62
C ILE A 442 34.20 10.71 -27.47
N TRP A 443 35.49 11.08 -27.49
CA TRP A 443 36.17 11.85 -26.45
C TRP A 443 35.83 13.35 -26.45
N ASN A 444 34.57 13.68 -26.73
CA ASN A 444 34.04 15.03 -26.76
C ASN A 444 32.65 15.02 -26.13
N TYR A 445 32.48 15.77 -25.02
CA TYR A 445 31.23 15.80 -24.26
C TYR A 445 30.04 16.38 -25.06
N GLU A 446 30.28 17.28 -26.02
CA GLU A 446 29.25 17.80 -26.92
C GLU A 446 28.75 16.68 -27.88
N ASN A 447 29.67 15.87 -28.41
CA ASN A 447 29.29 14.67 -29.19
C ASN A 447 28.53 13.65 -28.34
N SER A 448 28.69 13.65 -27.01
CA SER A 448 27.88 12.83 -26.12
C SER A 448 26.45 13.34 -26.03
N VAL A 449 26.23 14.58 -25.59
CA VAL A 449 24.87 15.13 -25.45
C VAL A 449 24.09 15.17 -26.77
N GLU A 450 24.75 15.41 -27.90
CA GLU A 450 24.10 15.43 -29.22
C GLU A 450 23.71 14.05 -29.77
N GLN A 451 24.04 12.94 -29.09
CA GLN A 451 23.44 11.63 -29.43
C GLN A 451 21.98 11.52 -28.97
N TYR A 452 21.58 12.24 -27.91
CA TYR A 452 20.27 12.12 -27.26
C TYR A 452 19.20 13.01 -27.92
N THR A 453 18.99 12.80 -29.22
CA THR A 453 18.08 13.57 -30.11
C THR A 453 16.62 13.12 -30.07
N VAL A 454 16.31 11.99 -29.43
CA VAL A 454 14.93 11.56 -29.18
C VAL A 454 14.25 12.54 -28.23
N ALA A 455 12.95 12.79 -28.42
CA ALA A 455 12.18 13.72 -27.61
C ALA A 455 12.32 13.44 -26.09
N GLY A 456 12.68 14.46 -25.32
CA GLY A 456 12.99 14.34 -23.89
C GLY A 456 14.45 13.98 -23.58
N GLY A 457 15.31 13.79 -24.59
CA GLY A 457 16.76 13.67 -24.42
C GLY A 457 17.46 15.02 -24.19
N THR A 458 18.78 14.97 -23.95
CA THR A 458 19.60 16.13 -23.54
C THR A 458 20.29 16.86 -24.70
N SER A 459 20.07 16.46 -25.97
CA SER A 459 20.65 17.21 -27.10
C SER A 459 20.08 18.62 -27.22
N ARG A 460 20.82 19.54 -27.86
CA ARG A 460 20.41 20.92 -28.07
C ARG A 460 19.05 21.02 -28.75
N LEU A 461 18.83 20.19 -29.78
CA LEU A 461 17.57 20.13 -30.51
C LEU A 461 16.39 19.70 -29.60
N SER A 462 16.59 18.68 -28.76
CA SER A 462 15.56 18.19 -27.84
C SER A 462 15.28 19.20 -26.72
N VAL A 463 16.32 19.86 -26.20
CA VAL A 463 16.18 20.91 -25.16
C VAL A 463 15.50 22.16 -25.73
N GLN A 464 15.79 22.55 -26.97
CA GLN A 464 15.09 23.64 -27.67
C GLN A 464 13.61 23.32 -27.96
N GLU A 465 13.21 22.05 -28.07
CA GLU A 465 11.80 21.66 -28.12
C GLU A 465 11.15 21.76 -26.73
N GLN A 466 11.82 21.26 -25.69
CA GLN A 466 11.35 21.37 -24.29
C GLN A 466 11.11 22.84 -23.87
N ILE A 467 12.02 23.75 -24.21
CA ILE A 467 11.90 25.20 -23.97
C ILE A 467 10.70 25.79 -24.74
N ARG A 468 10.51 25.41 -26.01
CA ARG A 468 9.37 25.88 -26.81
C ARG A 468 8.03 25.36 -26.27
N MET A 469 7.97 24.12 -25.80
CA MET A 469 6.79 23.55 -25.15
C MET A 469 6.42 24.29 -23.86
N LEU A 470 7.40 24.58 -23.00
CA LEU A 470 7.17 25.26 -21.72
C LEU A 470 6.88 26.76 -21.92
N ARG A 471 7.54 27.44 -22.85
CA ARG A 471 7.21 28.82 -23.23
C ARG A 471 5.79 28.94 -23.79
N ALA A 472 5.38 28.06 -24.71
CA ALA A 472 4.02 28.02 -25.22
C ALA A 472 2.96 27.72 -24.14
N PHE A 473 3.30 26.88 -23.15
CA PHE A 473 2.45 26.65 -21.97
C PHE A 473 2.30 27.91 -21.11
N VAL A 474 3.40 28.64 -20.85
CA VAL A 474 3.37 29.91 -20.12
C VAL A 474 2.52 30.95 -20.85
N ASP A 475 2.82 31.20 -22.13
CA ASP A 475 2.15 32.25 -22.93
C ASP A 475 0.63 32.00 -23.02
N GLY A 476 0.21 30.75 -23.18
CA GLY A 476 -1.19 30.35 -23.23
C GLY A 476 -1.99 30.66 -21.96
N HIS A 477 -1.34 30.69 -20.78
CA HIS A 477 -1.99 30.98 -19.49
C HIS A 477 -1.82 32.45 -19.04
N VAL A 478 -0.85 33.18 -19.61
CA VAL A 478 -0.75 34.65 -19.44
C VAL A 478 -1.89 35.37 -20.15
N HIS A 479 -2.30 34.90 -21.33
CA HIS A 479 -3.36 35.57 -22.10
C HIS A 479 -4.78 35.29 -21.58
N SER A 480 -5.00 34.19 -20.84
CA SER A 480 -6.29 33.89 -20.20
C SER A 480 -6.49 34.63 -18.88
N SER A 481 -5.43 34.76 -18.05
CA SER A 481 -5.49 35.43 -16.75
C SER A 481 -5.82 36.92 -16.83
N ILE A 482 -5.36 37.62 -17.87
CA ILE A 482 -5.72 39.03 -18.14
C ILE A 482 -7.23 39.21 -18.43
N SER A 483 -7.96 38.15 -18.81
CA SER A 483 -9.40 38.22 -19.08
C SER A 483 -10.29 38.10 -17.84
N ILE A 484 -9.73 37.86 -16.65
CA ILE A 484 -10.49 37.49 -15.44
C ILE A 484 -10.52 38.62 -14.40
N SER A 485 -9.63 39.62 -14.47
CA SER A 485 -9.59 40.81 -13.60
C SER A 485 -10.69 41.84 -13.91
N GLY A 486 -11.94 41.39 -13.98
CA GLY A 486 -13.13 42.16 -14.37
C GLY A 486 -13.63 43.21 -13.37
N ILE A 487 -12.87 43.52 -12.32
CA ILE A 487 -13.03 44.69 -11.44
C ILE A 487 -11.63 45.22 -11.15
N VAL A 488 -11.38 46.48 -11.55
CA VAL A 488 -10.25 47.28 -11.09
C VAL A 488 -10.82 48.47 -10.33
N MET A 489 -10.49 48.59 -9.04
CA MET A 489 -10.57 49.88 -8.36
C MET A 489 -9.33 50.68 -8.72
N ASP A 490 -9.50 51.91 -9.20
CA ASP A 490 -8.39 52.85 -9.36
C ASP A 490 -7.83 53.20 -7.97
N VAL A 491 -6.70 52.58 -7.63
CA VAL A 491 -5.83 53.00 -6.53
C VAL A 491 -4.54 53.49 -7.17
N THR A 492 -4.47 54.79 -7.42
CA THR A 492 -3.26 55.47 -7.88
C THR A 492 -2.17 55.38 -6.82
N VAL A 493 -0.94 55.07 -7.23
CA VAL A 493 0.22 54.96 -6.33
C VAL A 493 0.72 56.35 -5.96
N GLU A 494 0.00 57.01 -5.06
CA GLU A 494 0.30 58.35 -4.53
C GLU A 494 -0.15 58.45 -3.06
N ASP A 495 0.50 57.67 -2.19
CA ASP A 495 0.56 57.94 -0.75
C ASP A 495 1.80 57.24 -0.12
N PHE A 496 2.36 57.82 0.94
CA PHE A 496 3.57 57.37 1.66
C PHE A 496 4.91 57.36 0.88
N CYS A 497 5.47 58.56 0.64
CA CYS A 497 6.94 58.73 0.58
C CYS A 497 7.43 60.15 0.96
N GLU A 498 7.00 60.65 2.13
CA GLU A 498 7.67 61.75 2.86
C GLU A 498 8.54 61.11 3.97
N GLU A 499 9.77 61.52 4.30
CA GLU A 499 10.64 62.63 3.86
C GLU A 499 12.03 62.06 3.45
N THR A 500 12.81 62.61 2.50
CA THR A 500 13.84 63.61 2.83
C THR A 500 14.54 64.22 1.59
N ASN A 501 14.33 65.53 1.37
CA ASN A 501 15.16 66.52 0.64
C ASN A 501 16.18 66.13 -0.47
N PHE A 502 15.78 66.34 -1.74
CA PHE A 502 16.28 67.33 -2.74
C PHE A 502 17.79 67.66 -2.91
N PRO A 503 18.27 68.13 -4.11
CA PRO A 503 17.58 68.42 -5.40
C PRO A 503 18.31 67.79 -6.63
N GLU A 504 18.09 68.08 -7.94
CA GLU A 504 17.19 68.97 -8.72
C GLU A 504 17.02 68.45 -10.19
N SER A 505 16.04 69.00 -10.94
CA SER A 505 16.02 69.30 -12.40
C SER A 505 16.36 68.27 -13.51
N PRO A 506 15.65 68.30 -14.67
CA PRO A 506 14.20 68.45 -14.86
C PRO A 506 13.60 67.47 -15.90
N CYS A 507 12.26 67.33 -15.91
CA CYS A 507 11.49 66.51 -16.88
C CYS A 507 11.20 67.25 -18.21
N PRO A 508 10.83 66.56 -19.32
CA PRO A 508 9.38 66.33 -19.59
C PRO A 508 9.01 65.01 -20.34
N SER A 509 7.71 64.71 -20.37
CA SER A 509 7.02 63.64 -21.14
C SER A 509 5.85 64.26 -21.98
N PRO A 510 4.87 63.54 -22.60
CA PRO A 510 4.67 62.10 -22.89
C PRO A 510 4.30 61.82 -24.40
N PHE A 511 3.42 60.82 -24.69
CA PHE A 511 2.89 60.33 -26.00
C PHE A 511 3.83 59.43 -26.84
N ASP A 512 3.40 58.48 -27.71
CA ASP A 512 2.10 57.77 -27.96
C ASP A 512 2.31 56.61 -28.99
N PRO A 513 1.76 55.38 -28.81
CA PRO A 513 1.83 54.30 -29.80
C PRO A 513 0.56 54.08 -30.68
N ALA A 514 -0.32 55.06 -30.85
CA ALA A 514 -1.53 54.92 -31.69
C ALA A 514 -1.30 55.11 -33.22
N LYS A 515 -0.78 54.09 -33.92
CA LYS A 515 -0.95 53.86 -35.39
C LYS A 515 -0.63 52.40 -35.76
N GLN A 516 -1.48 51.55 -36.36
CA GLN A 516 -2.54 51.64 -37.40
C GLN A 516 -2.03 51.19 -38.81
N LEU A 517 -2.96 50.62 -39.63
CA LEU A 517 -2.84 50.08 -41.02
C LEU A 517 -2.51 48.56 -41.06
N LEU A 518 -3.16 47.65 -41.81
CA LEU A 518 -4.34 47.62 -42.74
C LEU A 518 -5.05 46.24 -42.54
N ASN A 519 -6.38 46.09 -42.49
CA ASN A 519 -7.41 46.00 -43.56
C ASN A 519 -7.31 44.79 -44.52
N ILE A 520 -8.38 44.12 -44.99
CA ILE A 520 -9.86 44.20 -44.77
C ILE A 520 -10.53 42.88 -45.27
N GLY A 521 -11.72 42.51 -44.76
CA GLY A 521 -12.63 41.55 -45.43
C GLY A 521 -13.76 41.00 -44.54
N PHE A 522 -15.04 41.10 -44.95
CA PHE A 522 -16.23 40.78 -44.12
C PHE A 522 -17.33 40.02 -44.88
N LEU A 523 -18.13 39.23 -44.14
CA LEU A 523 -19.42 38.56 -44.49
C LEU A 523 -19.31 37.39 -45.52
N GLN A 524 -20.11 36.32 -45.50
CA GLN A 524 -21.52 36.20 -45.10
C GLN A 524 -21.96 34.75 -44.67
N ILE A 525 -22.43 34.61 -43.41
CA ILE A 525 -23.72 34.03 -42.94
C ILE A 525 -24.43 32.91 -43.76
N ASN A 526 -24.48 31.65 -43.24
CA ASN A 526 -25.72 30.85 -42.92
C ASN A 526 -25.53 29.32 -42.68
N GLY A 527 -26.27 28.75 -41.71
CA GLY A 527 -27.11 27.54 -41.92
C GLY A 527 -26.55 26.09 -41.92
N ARG A 528 -26.51 25.45 -40.73
CA ARG A 528 -27.06 24.10 -40.38
C ARG A 528 -26.79 22.80 -41.23
N PHE A 529 -26.31 21.76 -40.52
CA PHE A 529 -26.67 20.31 -40.57
C PHE A 529 -26.12 19.31 -41.65
N THR A 530 -25.08 18.54 -41.25
CA THR A 530 -24.97 17.05 -41.36
C THR A 530 -24.91 16.38 -42.78
N PRO A 531 -24.91 15.03 -42.99
CA PRO A 531 -23.68 14.35 -43.44
C PRO A 531 -23.81 13.35 -44.63
N HIS A 532 -22.67 12.71 -44.99
CA HIS A 532 -22.50 11.52 -45.87
C HIS A 532 -22.92 11.59 -47.35
N SER A 533 -21.94 11.50 -48.26
CA SER A 533 -21.76 10.39 -49.23
C SER A 533 -20.45 10.55 -50.06
N GLY A 534 -19.95 9.47 -50.67
CA GLY A 534 -18.82 9.48 -51.64
C GLY A 534 -19.30 9.53 -53.10
N PRO A 535 -18.60 8.93 -54.11
CA PRO A 535 -17.37 8.11 -54.04
C PRO A 535 -16.37 8.31 -55.25
N SER A 536 -15.43 7.35 -55.42
CA SER A 536 -14.58 7.08 -56.63
C SER A 536 -13.36 8.01 -56.86
N SER A 537 -12.29 7.62 -57.59
CA SER A 537 -12.02 6.45 -58.46
C SER A 537 -10.51 6.04 -58.45
N VAL A 538 -10.14 4.74 -58.53
CA VAL A 538 -9.50 4.01 -59.67
C VAL A 538 -8.05 4.48 -60.01
N CYS A 539 -6.99 3.65 -60.14
CA CYS A 539 -6.75 2.33 -60.78
C CYS A 539 -5.70 1.50 -59.98
N SER A 540 -5.81 0.18 -59.73
CA SER A 540 -5.58 -1.01 -60.60
C SER A 540 -4.13 -1.15 -61.14
N THR A 541 -3.47 -2.31 -61.25
CA THR A 541 -3.85 -3.76 -61.32
C THR A 541 -2.85 -4.63 -60.51
N ARG A 542 -3.03 -5.91 -60.10
CA ARG A 542 -3.94 -7.10 -60.29
C ARG A 542 -3.45 -8.18 -59.26
N SER A 543 -3.79 -9.49 -59.16
CA SER A 543 -4.96 -10.42 -59.29
C SER A 543 -4.39 -11.85 -59.06
N CYS A 544 -5.02 -12.93 -58.56
CA CYS A 544 -6.29 -13.31 -57.90
C CYS A 544 -6.03 -14.77 -57.34
N SER A 545 -6.90 -15.60 -56.75
CA SER A 545 -8.35 -15.65 -56.45
C SER A 545 -8.50 -16.64 -55.25
N LEU A 546 -9.33 -16.42 -54.22
CA LEU A 546 -10.80 -16.51 -54.14
C LEU A 546 -11.41 -17.92 -54.26
N ALA A 547 -12.00 -18.39 -53.15
CA ALA A 547 -13.29 -19.11 -53.06
C ALA A 547 -13.81 -19.04 -51.60
N THR A 548 -15.14 -19.04 -51.36
CA THR A 548 -15.73 -18.69 -50.05
C THR A 548 -17.11 -19.32 -49.75
N THR A 549 -17.32 -19.85 -48.53
CA THR A 549 -18.63 -20.04 -47.81
C THR A 549 -19.67 -21.00 -48.45
N PRO A 550 -20.79 -21.42 -47.80
CA PRO A 550 -21.40 -21.02 -46.51
C PRO A 550 -21.80 -22.20 -45.55
N VAL A 551 -22.90 -22.06 -44.78
CA VAL A 551 -23.36 -22.79 -43.55
C VAL A 551 -24.92 -22.86 -43.56
N PRO A 552 -25.70 -23.69 -42.80
CA PRO A 552 -25.60 -25.08 -42.26
C PRO A 552 -26.63 -26.04 -42.95
N PRO A 553 -26.96 -27.26 -42.43
CA PRO A 553 -28.12 -27.47 -41.51
C PRO A 553 -28.05 -28.71 -40.56
N ASP A 554 -29.20 -29.20 -40.04
CA ASP A 554 -29.38 -30.09 -38.86
C ASP A 554 -29.50 -31.64 -39.06
N ALA A 555 -29.16 -32.37 -37.98
CA ALA A 555 -29.82 -33.55 -37.35
C ALA A 555 -29.91 -34.99 -37.97
N ASN A 556 -29.89 -35.96 -37.02
CA ASN A 556 -30.37 -37.37 -37.02
C ASN A 556 -29.43 -38.56 -37.39
N GLU A 557 -29.52 -39.61 -36.54
CA GLU A 557 -29.04 -41.02 -36.65
C GLU A 557 -30.23 -41.93 -37.13
N PRO A 558 -30.23 -43.31 -37.21
CA PRO A 558 -29.29 -44.34 -36.68
C PRO A 558 -29.13 -45.70 -37.48
N GLU A 559 -28.57 -46.73 -36.81
CA GLU A 559 -28.80 -48.22 -36.91
C GLU A 559 -28.27 -49.13 -38.08
N ASP A 560 -27.21 -49.90 -37.76
CA ASP A 560 -27.09 -51.39 -37.62
C ASP A 560 -27.10 -52.48 -38.75
N ALA A 561 -26.30 -53.53 -38.47
CA ALA A 561 -26.44 -55.00 -38.77
C ALA A 561 -25.59 -55.74 -39.88
N GLU A 562 -24.51 -56.41 -39.40
CA GLU A 562 -23.90 -57.75 -39.71
C GLU A 562 -23.98 -58.49 -41.07
N ASP A 563 -22.84 -59.07 -41.53
CA ASP A 563 -22.44 -60.52 -41.39
C ASP A 563 -21.13 -60.82 -42.21
N GLY A 564 -20.37 -61.90 -41.93
CA GLY A 564 -19.26 -62.34 -42.81
C GLY A 564 -18.03 -63.09 -42.26
N ASP A 565 -18.10 -63.75 -41.10
CA ASP A 565 -17.02 -64.48 -40.37
C ASP A 565 -15.84 -65.07 -41.20
N LYS A 566 -14.59 -64.73 -40.82
CA LYS A 566 -13.43 -65.65 -40.59
C LYS A 566 -12.10 -64.91 -40.36
N LYS A 567 -11.08 -65.40 -39.61
CA LYS A 567 -10.94 -66.23 -38.38
C LYS A 567 -9.43 -66.49 -38.17
N ASP A 568 -8.85 -66.69 -36.98
CA ASP A 568 -9.21 -66.57 -35.55
C ASP A 568 -8.00 -65.90 -34.85
N GLY A 569 -8.01 -65.40 -33.62
CA GLY A 569 -9.03 -65.36 -32.55
C GLY A 569 -8.34 -65.48 -31.18
N GLY A 570 -8.60 -64.65 -30.17
CA GLY A 570 -9.57 -63.55 -30.08
C GLY A 570 -9.43 -62.75 -28.77
N GLY A 571 -10.36 -61.82 -28.50
CA GLY A 571 -10.37 -60.99 -27.28
C GLY A 571 -10.85 -59.53 -27.42
N SER A 572 -11.38 -59.13 -28.59
CA SER A 572 -12.07 -57.85 -28.84
C SER A 572 -13.41 -57.75 -28.06
N GLY A 573 -14.02 -56.58 -27.82
CA GLY A 573 -13.73 -55.18 -28.20
C GLY A 573 -15.04 -54.35 -28.27
N GLY A 574 -15.01 -53.07 -28.66
CA GLY A 574 -16.20 -52.27 -29.02
C GLY A 574 -16.54 -51.05 -28.14
N GLU A 575 -17.26 -50.07 -28.70
CA GLU A 575 -17.62 -48.76 -28.09
C GLU A 575 -19.13 -48.62 -27.82
N VAL A 576 -19.53 -47.79 -26.83
CA VAL A 576 -20.90 -47.25 -26.68
C VAL A 576 -20.88 -45.83 -26.05
N LYS A 577 -21.81 -44.94 -26.45
CA LYS A 577 -22.11 -43.62 -25.83
C LYS A 577 -23.64 -43.49 -25.56
N PRO A 578 -24.20 -42.45 -24.90
CA PRO A 578 -24.66 -42.62 -23.51
C PRO A 578 -26.12 -42.26 -23.18
N ARG A 579 -26.50 -42.51 -21.90
CA ARG A 579 -27.71 -42.07 -21.13
C ARG A 579 -29.00 -42.89 -21.26
N LYS A 580 -29.56 -43.33 -20.10
CA LYS A 580 -30.80 -42.78 -19.49
C LYS A 580 -31.25 -43.50 -18.19
N PHE A 581 -31.70 -42.71 -17.20
CA PHE A 581 -32.64 -43.08 -16.09
C PHE A 581 -32.14 -44.16 -15.09
N SER A 582 -32.66 -44.31 -13.85
CA SER A 582 -33.70 -43.57 -13.08
C SER A 582 -33.46 -43.69 -11.56
N LEU A 583 -34.01 -42.74 -10.79
CA LEU A 583 -34.18 -42.86 -9.32
C LEU A 583 -35.07 -44.06 -8.93
N PRO A 584 -34.89 -44.59 -7.70
CA PRO A 584 -36.05 -44.80 -6.82
C PRO A 584 -35.85 -44.37 -5.35
N HIS A 585 -36.86 -43.65 -4.85
CA HIS A 585 -37.43 -43.68 -3.50
C HIS A 585 -36.58 -43.44 -2.21
N LEU A 586 -36.92 -42.31 -1.55
CA LEU A 586 -37.01 -42.17 -0.10
C LEU A 586 -37.91 -43.25 0.53
N PRO A 587 -37.66 -43.60 1.81
CA PRO A 587 -38.75 -43.62 2.80
C PRO A 587 -38.54 -42.62 3.94
N THR A 588 -39.64 -42.05 4.43
CA THR A 588 -39.73 -41.20 5.63
C THR A 588 -40.20 -42.00 6.85
N GLU A 589 -39.63 -41.76 8.04
CA GLU A 589 -40.29 -41.69 9.37
C GLU A 589 -39.20 -41.56 10.47
N ALA A 590 -39.25 -40.74 11.54
CA ALA A 590 -40.27 -39.92 12.24
C ALA A 590 -40.88 -40.50 13.55
N ALA A 591 -40.05 -40.96 14.50
CA ALA A 591 -40.45 -41.16 15.90
C ALA A 591 -39.25 -41.19 16.89
N LYS A 592 -39.40 -41.02 18.22
CA LYS A 592 -40.15 -40.02 19.04
C LYS A 592 -39.81 -40.19 20.54
N PHE A 593 -39.72 -39.10 21.30
CA PHE A 593 -39.59 -39.07 22.78
C PHE A 593 -38.29 -39.69 23.38
N GLU A 594 -37.90 -39.46 24.63
CA GLU A 594 -38.61 -38.81 25.76
C GLU A 594 -37.73 -37.83 26.58
N ILE A 595 -38.34 -37.02 27.45
CA ILE A 595 -37.70 -35.90 28.17
C ILE A 595 -37.74 -36.10 29.68
N SER A 596 -36.60 -35.87 30.35
CA SER A 596 -36.58 -35.35 31.72
C SER A 596 -35.34 -34.46 31.96
N GLY A 597 -35.39 -33.38 32.74
CA GLY A 597 -36.60 -32.76 33.30
C GLY A 597 -36.39 -31.84 34.50
N ARG A 598 -35.82 -30.63 34.31
CA ARG A 598 -36.01 -29.48 35.22
C ARG A 598 -35.61 -28.14 34.56
N ALA A 599 -36.54 -27.19 34.54
CA ALA A 599 -36.34 -25.77 34.18
C ALA A 599 -36.33 -24.91 35.48
N THR A 600 -36.28 -23.58 35.55
CA THR A 600 -36.48 -22.39 34.65
C THR A 600 -35.93 -21.16 35.43
N PRO A 601 -35.99 -19.86 35.00
CA PRO A 601 -36.39 -19.28 33.71
C PRO A 601 -35.45 -18.21 33.11
N VAL A 602 -35.78 -17.84 31.87
CA VAL A 602 -35.28 -16.77 30.99
C VAL A 602 -35.44 -15.35 31.56
N PHE A 603 -34.49 -14.44 31.26
CA PHE A 603 -34.76 -13.11 30.66
C PHE A 603 -33.55 -12.57 29.88
N THR A 604 -33.80 -11.72 28.89
CA THR A 604 -32.84 -11.28 27.86
C THR A 604 -32.52 -9.79 27.95
N TRP A 605 -31.28 -9.37 27.60
CA TRP A 605 -31.03 -8.12 26.87
C TRP A 605 -29.63 -8.05 26.24
N ASN A 606 -29.51 -7.28 25.15
CA ASN A 606 -28.25 -6.73 24.59
C ASN A 606 -27.81 -5.52 25.48
N PRO A 607 -26.58 -4.96 25.44
CA PRO A 607 -26.04 -4.35 24.21
C PRO A 607 -24.49 -4.20 24.12
N MET A 608 -24.03 -3.52 23.05
CA MET A 608 -22.77 -2.75 22.96
C MET A 608 -23.06 -1.25 23.28
N PRO A 609 -22.08 -0.34 23.56
CA PRO A 609 -20.68 -0.37 23.10
C PRO A 609 -19.58 0.18 24.06
N THR A 610 -18.32 -0.02 23.63
CA THR A 610 -17.12 0.87 23.78
C THR A 610 -16.58 1.34 25.14
N SER A 611 -15.23 1.22 25.22
CA SER A 611 -14.24 2.16 25.81
C SER A 611 -13.75 2.01 27.27
N THR A 612 -12.42 2.05 27.39
CA THR A 612 -11.55 2.32 28.57
C THR A 612 -11.52 1.34 29.75
N ASN A 613 -10.29 1.09 30.22
CA ASN A 613 -9.95 0.22 31.32
C ASN A 613 -10.44 0.75 32.68
N VAL A 614 -11.16 -0.08 33.44
CA VAL A 614 -11.15 -0.04 34.92
C VAL A 614 -11.08 -1.47 35.44
N ILE A 615 -10.11 -1.76 36.30
CA ILE A 615 -9.97 -3.08 36.95
C ILE A 615 -10.82 -3.07 38.23
N TYR A 616 -11.72 -4.04 38.36
CA TYR A 616 -12.37 -4.36 39.64
C TYR A 616 -12.12 -5.82 39.99
N ALA A 617 -11.31 -6.05 41.02
CA ALA A 617 -11.19 -7.36 41.65
C ALA A 617 -12.36 -7.55 42.63
N LEU A 618 -13.08 -8.67 42.52
CA LEU A 618 -14.02 -9.10 43.55
C LEU A 618 -13.24 -9.75 44.70
N SER A 619 -13.56 -9.32 45.93
CA SER A 619 -13.06 -9.92 47.16
C SER A 619 -14.25 -10.32 48.02
N ASP A 620 -14.19 -11.51 48.62
CA ASP A 620 -15.31 -12.08 49.38
C ASP A 620 -15.51 -11.42 50.75
N LYS A 621 -16.80 -11.36 51.17
CA LYS A 621 -17.35 -11.05 52.51
C LYS A 621 -17.59 -9.57 52.85
N ASN A 622 -18.88 -9.23 52.80
CA ASN A 622 -19.65 -8.44 53.78
C ASN A 622 -19.27 -6.98 54.11
N GLN A 623 -20.26 -6.13 53.81
CA GLN A 623 -20.70 -4.90 54.50
C GLN A 623 -20.02 -3.54 54.19
N GLN A 624 -20.92 -2.63 53.77
CA GLN A 624 -20.89 -1.16 53.85
C GLN A 624 -19.73 -0.39 53.19
N ILE A 625 -20.09 0.34 52.13
CA ILE A 625 -19.30 1.47 51.61
C ILE A 625 -19.67 2.73 52.42
N VAL A 626 -18.67 3.44 52.91
CA VAL A 626 -18.77 4.80 53.47
C VAL A 626 -17.80 5.69 52.70
N PHE A 627 -18.26 6.87 52.27
CA PHE A 627 -17.41 7.89 51.64
C PHE A 627 -16.75 8.79 52.69
N SER A 628 -15.49 9.16 52.50
CA SER A 628 -14.85 10.31 53.15
C SER A 628 -13.89 11.01 52.19
N GLN A 629 -13.88 12.35 52.23
CA GLN A 629 -13.10 13.23 51.36
C GLN A 629 -11.68 13.47 51.89
N LEU A 630 -10.81 14.01 51.03
CA LEU A 630 -10.03 15.27 51.14
C LEU A 630 -9.03 15.27 49.94
N GLU A 631 -8.77 16.31 49.14
CA GLU A 631 -8.46 17.73 49.40
C GLU A 631 -7.09 17.92 50.11
N GLN A 632 -6.16 18.79 49.70
CA GLN A 632 -6.12 19.73 48.56
C GLN A 632 -4.66 20.20 48.28
N GLU A 633 -4.46 21.02 47.23
CA GLU A 633 -3.34 21.98 47.04
C GLU A 633 -1.90 21.46 46.79
N ALA A 634 -0.95 22.24 46.24
CA ALA A 634 -1.01 23.28 45.20
C ALA A 634 0.42 23.69 44.73
N ALA A 635 0.50 24.16 43.47
CA ALA A 635 1.47 25.12 42.91
C ALA A 635 3.00 24.99 43.15
N THR A 636 3.76 24.99 42.05
CA THR A 636 4.77 26.05 41.84
C THR A 636 5.01 26.25 40.34
N GLU A 637 5.12 27.51 39.92
CA GLU A 637 5.54 27.93 38.57
C GLU A 637 7.10 28.03 38.55
N THR A 638 7.85 28.39 37.50
CA THR A 638 7.61 29.35 36.40
C THR A 638 8.69 29.19 35.30
N SER A 639 8.34 29.43 34.03
CA SER A 639 9.01 30.26 32.98
C SER A 639 10.56 30.46 32.90
N VAL A 640 11.24 30.78 31.78
CA VAL A 640 11.01 30.98 30.31
C VAL A 640 12.38 31.36 29.67
N SER A 641 12.58 31.17 28.34
CA SER A 641 13.63 31.84 27.50
C SER A 641 15.12 31.47 27.79
N GLU A 642 16.15 31.70 26.96
CA GLU A 642 16.29 32.02 25.51
C GLU A 642 17.76 31.85 25.01
N VAL A 643 17.96 32.01 23.68
CA VAL A 643 19.16 32.61 23.01
C VAL A 643 20.56 31.94 23.12
N SER A 644 20.90 31.22 22.05
CA SER A 644 22.15 31.16 21.24
C SER A 644 23.59 31.32 21.81
N SER A 645 24.47 30.47 21.25
CA SER A 645 25.81 30.76 20.68
C SER A 645 26.96 31.36 21.52
N VAL A 646 28.06 30.60 21.61
CA VAL A 646 29.46 31.07 21.44
C VAL A 646 30.23 29.99 20.65
N VAL A 647 31.26 30.38 19.89
CA VAL A 647 32.23 29.52 19.18
C VAL A 647 33.64 30.02 19.53
N ASP A 648 34.68 29.21 19.24
CA ASP A 648 36.12 29.45 19.51
C ASP A 648 36.52 29.29 21.00
N SER A 649 37.77 28.96 21.37
CA SER A 649 39.05 29.07 20.63
C SER A 649 40.04 27.91 20.88
N GLU A 650 41.27 28.05 20.37
CA GLU A 650 42.27 27.00 20.04
C GLU A 650 43.30 26.67 21.17
N ALA A 651 44.34 25.91 20.80
CA ALA A 651 45.63 25.65 21.48
C ALA A 651 45.67 24.57 22.60
N GLU A 652 46.72 23.75 22.77
CA GLU A 652 47.92 23.50 21.92
C GLU A 652 48.51 22.08 22.14
N LEU A 653 49.67 21.78 21.55
CA LEU A 653 50.33 20.46 21.48
C LEU A 653 51.18 20.10 22.71
N GLU A 654 51.31 18.81 23.03
CA GLU A 654 52.57 18.17 23.50
C GLU A 654 52.53 16.63 23.25
N GLU A 655 53.69 15.97 23.16
CA GLU A 655 53.88 14.57 22.71
C GLU A 655 54.42 13.63 23.82
N ASP A 656 54.61 12.34 23.49
CA ASP A 656 55.32 11.27 24.24
C ASP A 656 54.66 10.74 25.56
N GLU A 657 54.77 9.44 25.93
CA GLU A 657 55.42 8.24 25.36
C GLU A 657 54.54 6.97 25.67
N PRO A 658 54.86 5.73 25.21
CA PRO A 658 53.91 4.61 25.12
C PRO A 658 53.74 3.74 26.40
N VAL A 659 52.65 2.96 26.44
CA VAL A 659 52.38 1.93 27.49
C VAL A 659 51.89 0.60 26.88
N GLU A 660 52.47 -0.51 27.33
CA GLU A 660 52.16 -1.89 26.91
C GLU A 660 50.75 -2.40 27.31
N PRO A 661 50.20 -3.40 26.58
CA PRO A 661 48.84 -3.90 26.81
C PRO A 661 48.68 -4.66 28.14
N LYS A 662 47.50 -4.54 28.75
CA LYS A 662 47.08 -5.33 29.93
C LYS A 662 45.71 -5.97 29.75
N PRO A 663 45.43 -7.08 30.45
CA PRO A 663 44.71 -8.21 29.85
C PRO A 663 43.20 -8.24 30.11
N GLU A 664 42.56 -9.23 29.49
CA GLU A 664 41.16 -9.61 29.63
C GLU A 664 40.64 -9.51 31.06
N ARG A 665 39.54 -8.75 31.24
CA ARG A 665 38.86 -8.65 32.52
C ARG A 665 37.72 -9.66 32.57
N THR A 666 38.00 -10.84 33.11
CA THR A 666 37.05 -11.94 33.26
C THR A 666 35.72 -11.48 33.89
N ALA A 667 34.62 -11.72 33.19
CA ALA A 667 33.28 -11.42 33.66
C ALA A 667 32.92 -12.34 34.83
N LYS A 668 33.03 -11.83 36.06
CA LYS A 668 32.54 -12.56 37.24
C LYS A 668 31.02 -12.70 37.17
N ALA A 669 30.54 -13.92 37.37
CA ALA A 669 29.11 -14.19 37.52
C ALA A 669 28.53 -13.37 38.69
N SER A 670 27.68 -12.40 38.39
CA SER A 670 26.77 -11.79 39.35
C SER A 670 25.62 -12.77 39.60
N ALA A 671 25.43 -13.22 40.84
CA ALA A 671 24.27 -14.02 41.20
C ALA A 671 22.97 -13.27 40.87
N ALA A 672 22.02 -13.96 40.23
CA ALA A 672 20.79 -13.35 39.77
C ALA A 672 19.95 -12.81 40.94
N PRO A 673 19.31 -11.62 40.80
CA PRO A 673 18.20 -11.26 41.66
C PRO A 673 17.10 -12.32 41.55
N LYS A 674 16.52 -12.73 42.69
CA LYS A 674 15.29 -13.54 42.67
C LYS A 674 14.11 -12.61 42.34
N ASP A 675 13.84 -12.47 41.05
CA ASP A 675 12.73 -11.67 40.51
C ASP A 675 11.39 -12.43 40.65
N THR A 676 11.00 -12.71 41.90
CA THR A 676 9.70 -13.34 42.21
C THR A 676 8.57 -12.33 41.99
N ASP A 677 7.56 -12.75 41.22
CA ASP A 677 6.31 -12.04 40.85
C ASP A 677 6.26 -11.33 39.48
N LYS A 678 7.20 -11.63 38.55
CA LYS A 678 6.85 -11.57 37.11
C LYS A 678 6.04 -12.80 36.70
N LYS A 679 4.73 -12.62 36.52
CA LYS A 679 3.83 -13.67 36.02
C LYS A 679 4.00 -13.83 34.50
N GLU A 680 4.55 -14.96 34.07
CA GLU A 680 4.60 -15.36 32.66
C GLU A 680 3.19 -15.45 32.05
N MET A 681 3.02 -14.93 30.83
CA MET A 681 1.73 -14.93 30.12
C MET A 681 1.37 -16.32 29.56
N TYR A 682 2.36 -17.09 29.14
CA TYR A 682 2.21 -18.38 28.45
C TYR A 682 3.14 -19.46 29.04
N PRO A 683 3.06 -19.78 30.35
CA PRO A 683 4.04 -20.63 31.06
C PRO A 683 4.13 -22.08 30.53
N ASN A 684 3.16 -22.53 29.73
CA ASN A 684 3.17 -23.84 29.08
C ASN A 684 3.96 -23.85 27.76
N CYS A 685 4.37 -22.68 27.24
CA CYS A 685 4.98 -22.52 25.92
C CYS A 685 6.49 -22.21 26.03
N ASP A 686 7.33 -23.22 25.80
CA ASP A 686 8.77 -23.04 25.65
C ASP A 686 9.11 -22.59 24.23
N VAL A 687 9.34 -21.29 24.06
CA VAL A 687 9.73 -20.73 22.75
C VAL A 687 11.12 -21.20 22.28
N ASN A 688 11.96 -21.74 23.18
CA ASN A 688 13.32 -22.17 22.82
C ASN A 688 13.34 -23.35 21.83
N VAL A 689 12.24 -24.09 21.63
CA VAL A 689 12.14 -25.11 20.57
C VAL A 689 12.31 -24.54 19.16
N TRP A 690 11.92 -23.27 18.95
CA TRP A 690 12.09 -22.54 17.70
C TRP A 690 13.41 -21.76 17.64
N LEU A 691 14.06 -21.50 18.77
CA LEU A 691 15.31 -20.70 18.86
C LEU A 691 16.60 -21.54 18.83
N ARG A 692 16.49 -22.85 18.63
CA ARG A 692 17.64 -23.77 18.55
C ARG A 692 18.46 -23.55 17.29
N SER A 693 19.66 -24.09 17.30
CA SER A 693 20.52 -24.19 16.13
C SER A 693 21.22 -25.55 16.18
N CYS A 694 21.22 -26.26 15.06
CA CYS A 694 21.93 -27.51 14.88
C CYS A 694 23.43 -27.24 14.85
N GLU A 695 24.16 -27.72 15.86
CA GLU A 695 25.60 -27.45 16.01
C GLU A 695 26.47 -28.53 15.33
N GLN A 696 25.87 -29.69 14.98
CA GLN A 696 26.54 -30.79 14.28
C GLN A 696 25.55 -31.57 13.40
N GLU A 697 25.91 -31.79 12.14
CA GLU A 697 25.18 -32.65 11.21
C GLU A 697 25.30 -34.13 11.61
N ILE A 698 24.22 -34.89 11.42
CA ILE A 698 24.20 -36.35 11.57
C ILE A 698 24.17 -36.92 10.16
N VAL A 699 25.33 -37.32 9.65
CA VAL A 699 25.51 -37.90 8.31
C VAL A 699 25.35 -39.43 8.34
N GLU A 700 25.99 -40.08 9.32
CA GLU A 700 25.78 -41.51 9.60
C GLU A 700 24.46 -41.68 10.39
N PRO A 701 23.46 -42.43 9.89
CA PRO A 701 22.15 -42.52 10.54
C PRO A 701 22.21 -43.21 11.90
N ILE A 702 21.65 -42.57 12.93
CA ILE A 702 21.56 -43.14 14.28
C ILE A 702 20.27 -43.98 14.43
N GLU A 703 20.41 -45.24 14.84
CA GLU A 703 19.26 -46.10 15.16
C GLU A 703 18.65 -45.69 16.51
N GLY A 704 17.35 -45.40 16.51
CA GLY A 704 16.64 -44.91 17.69
C GLY A 704 15.96 -46.01 18.48
N LYS A 705 15.60 -45.70 19.73
CA LYS A 705 14.86 -46.63 20.58
C LYS A 705 13.37 -46.55 20.29
N VAL A 706 12.83 -47.58 19.64
CA VAL A 706 11.38 -47.76 19.43
C VAL A 706 10.68 -48.12 20.74
N GLN A 707 9.49 -47.57 20.94
CA GLN A 707 8.58 -47.80 22.06
C GLN A 707 7.16 -47.96 21.49
N GLY A 708 6.36 -48.88 22.02
CA GLY A 708 5.08 -49.27 21.41
C GLY A 708 5.29 -50.13 20.15
N THR A 709 4.39 -50.01 19.17
CA THR A 709 4.37 -50.79 17.93
C THR A 709 4.41 -49.87 16.70
N VAL A 710 5.38 -50.05 15.83
CA VAL A 710 5.40 -49.48 14.48
C VAL A 710 4.83 -50.53 13.52
N PRO A 711 3.83 -50.23 12.67
CA PRO A 711 3.25 -51.24 11.78
C PRO A 711 4.26 -51.79 10.77
N GLU A 712 4.33 -53.12 10.61
CA GLU A 712 5.30 -53.79 9.72
C GLU A 712 5.19 -53.36 8.24
N TRP A 713 4.02 -52.88 7.82
CA TRP A 713 3.79 -52.37 6.46
C TRP A 713 4.37 -50.96 6.22
N LEU A 714 4.62 -50.19 7.28
CA LEU A 714 5.11 -48.82 7.20
C LEU A 714 6.63 -48.83 6.94
N ASN A 715 7.00 -48.78 5.66
CA ASN A 715 8.40 -48.74 5.22
C ASN A 715 8.60 -47.55 4.27
N GLY A 716 9.65 -46.77 4.49
CA GLY A 716 9.91 -45.56 3.73
C GLY A 716 10.63 -44.48 4.54
N SER A 717 10.80 -43.31 3.96
CA SER A 717 11.49 -42.17 4.57
C SER A 717 10.56 -40.98 4.75
N LEU A 718 10.43 -40.51 5.99
CA LEU A 718 9.86 -39.20 6.28
C LEU A 718 10.97 -38.15 6.12
N LEU A 719 10.90 -37.39 5.03
CA LEU A 719 11.77 -36.25 4.74
C LEU A 719 11.14 -34.99 5.32
N ARG A 720 11.94 -34.13 5.96
CA ARG A 720 11.50 -32.87 6.57
C ARG A 720 12.48 -31.74 6.24
N ASN A 721 11.98 -30.51 6.14
CA ASN A 721 12.77 -29.28 5.99
C ASN A 721 12.35 -28.25 7.05
N GLY A 722 13.19 -27.25 7.30
CA GLY A 722 12.89 -26.17 8.23
C GLY A 722 14.13 -25.51 8.84
N PRO A 723 13.93 -24.70 9.91
CA PRO A 723 14.97 -23.94 10.56
C PRO A 723 16.11 -24.83 11.06
N GLY A 724 17.32 -24.62 10.57
CA GLY A 724 18.50 -25.39 10.96
C GLY A 724 19.43 -24.65 11.90
N SER A 725 19.85 -23.45 11.52
CA SER A 725 20.69 -22.59 12.37
C SER A 725 20.26 -21.14 12.27
N LEU A 726 19.93 -20.55 13.42
CA LEU A 726 19.78 -19.11 13.59
C LEU A 726 21.15 -18.40 13.72
N LYS A 727 22.26 -19.13 13.87
CA LYS A 727 23.62 -18.58 14.06
C LYS A 727 24.47 -18.68 12.78
N VAL A 728 25.31 -17.68 12.53
CA VAL A 728 26.38 -17.69 11.52
C VAL A 728 27.63 -17.02 12.12
N GLY A 729 28.59 -17.82 12.59
CA GLY A 729 29.67 -17.31 13.43
C GLY A 729 29.11 -16.69 14.71
N ASP A 730 29.59 -15.50 15.07
CA ASP A 730 29.08 -14.74 16.22
C ASP A 730 27.76 -13.99 15.94
N MET A 731 27.28 -14.02 14.69
CA MET A 731 26.01 -13.40 14.30
C MET A 731 24.81 -14.32 14.49
N MET A 732 23.64 -13.70 14.63
CA MET A 732 22.34 -14.38 14.66
C MET A 732 21.37 -13.72 13.67
N PHE A 733 20.52 -14.53 13.02
CA PHE A 733 19.41 -14.05 12.20
C PHE A 733 18.29 -13.43 13.06
N ASN A 734 17.62 -12.42 12.53
CA ASN A 734 16.54 -11.69 13.19
C ASN A 734 15.19 -12.42 13.13
N HIS A 735 14.99 -13.34 12.18
CA HIS A 735 13.69 -13.96 11.89
C HIS A 735 13.83 -15.48 11.68
N LEU A 736 12.81 -16.24 12.10
CA LEU A 736 12.84 -17.70 12.04
C LEU A 736 13.05 -18.23 10.62
N PHE A 737 12.40 -17.62 9.63
CA PHE A 737 12.48 -18.01 8.21
C PHE A 737 13.79 -17.58 7.51
N ASP A 738 14.72 -16.94 8.23
CA ASP A 738 16.07 -16.64 7.72
C ASP A 738 17.10 -17.72 8.10
N SER A 739 16.74 -18.64 9.00
CA SER A 739 17.62 -19.72 9.48
C SER A 739 18.21 -20.52 8.33
N SER A 740 19.46 -20.97 8.45
CA SER A 740 20.02 -21.91 7.46
C SER A 740 19.17 -23.19 7.39
N ALA A 741 18.70 -23.57 6.20
CA ALA A 741 17.83 -24.73 6.00
C ALA A 741 18.47 -26.07 6.42
N LEU A 742 17.73 -26.88 7.17
CA LEU A 742 18.14 -28.22 7.63
C LEU A 742 17.15 -29.27 7.13
N LEU A 743 17.69 -30.22 6.36
CA LEU A 743 17.00 -31.43 5.97
C LEU A 743 17.08 -32.44 7.11
N HIS A 744 16.00 -33.14 7.38
CA HIS A 744 15.96 -34.28 8.29
C HIS A 744 15.34 -35.49 7.58
N ARG A 745 15.84 -36.69 7.87
CA ARG A 745 15.25 -37.95 7.40
C ARG A 745 15.04 -38.87 8.61
N PHE A 746 13.82 -39.36 8.74
CA PHE A 746 13.51 -40.52 9.57
C PHE A 746 13.23 -41.69 8.62
N ASN A 747 14.16 -42.63 8.50
CA ASN A 747 13.96 -43.83 7.68
C ASN A 747 13.34 -44.94 8.52
N ILE A 748 12.28 -45.56 8.02
CA ILE A 748 11.56 -46.67 8.63
C ILE A 748 11.76 -47.91 7.77
N ASP A 749 12.33 -48.96 8.35
CA ASP A 749 12.62 -50.24 7.68
C ASP A 749 12.33 -51.39 8.64
N ASN A 750 11.33 -52.22 8.33
CA ASN A 750 10.92 -53.40 9.10
C ASN A 750 10.80 -53.13 10.62
N GLY A 751 10.18 -52.00 10.98
CA GLY A 751 9.96 -51.56 12.36
C GLY A 751 11.18 -50.93 13.05
N LYS A 752 12.38 -50.95 12.46
CA LYS A 752 13.51 -50.09 12.87
C LYS A 752 13.27 -48.67 12.36
N ILE A 753 13.75 -47.68 13.13
CA ILE A 753 13.77 -46.28 12.67
C ILE A 753 15.16 -45.69 12.91
N THR A 754 15.73 -45.06 11.87
CA THR A 754 16.98 -44.31 11.96
C THR A 754 16.76 -42.82 11.68
N TYR A 755 17.57 -41.96 12.29
CA TYR A 755 17.50 -40.50 12.12
C TYR A 755 18.84 -39.96 11.60
N GLN A 756 18.76 -39.00 10.68
CA GLN A 756 19.88 -38.21 10.18
C GLN A 756 19.43 -36.80 9.81
N CYS A 757 20.35 -35.83 9.81
CA CYS A 757 20.06 -34.45 9.41
C CYS A 757 21.29 -33.73 8.85
N ARG A 758 21.08 -32.98 7.75
CA ARG A 758 22.13 -32.26 7.01
C ARG A 758 21.60 -30.92 6.51
N PHE A 759 22.40 -29.87 6.61
CA PHE A 759 22.07 -28.56 6.08
C PHE A 759 21.99 -28.60 4.56
N LEU A 760 20.96 -27.98 4.00
CA LEU A 760 20.88 -27.74 2.57
C LEU A 760 22.06 -26.83 2.17
N LYS A 761 22.92 -27.30 1.27
CA LYS A 761 24.13 -26.58 0.87
C LYS A 761 23.81 -25.53 -0.20
N SER A 762 22.87 -24.64 0.09
CA SER A 762 22.53 -23.46 -0.74
C SER A 762 23.72 -22.52 -0.87
N ASP A 763 23.73 -21.62 -1.87
CA ASP A 763 24.81 -20.65 -1.98
C ASP A 763 24.75 -19.60 -0.86
N ALA A 764 23.57 -19.29 -0.33
CA ALA A 764 23.41 -18.51 0.91
C ALA A 764 24.14 -19.18 2.09
N TYR A 765 23.89 -20.46 2.35
CA TYR A 765 24.58 -21.23 3.40
C TYR A 765 26.10 -21.26 3.18
N LYS A 766 26.56 -21.55 1.96
CA LYS A 766 27.99 -21.57 1.61
C LYS A 766 28.66 -20.22 1.86
N LYS A 767 28.07 -19.11 1.38
CA LYS A 767 28.60 -17.74 1.52
C LYS A 767 28.66 -17.31 2.99
N ASN A 768 27.56 -17.51 3.73
CA ASN A 768 27.44 -17.17 5.16
C ASN A 768 28.50 -17.91 5.99
N ASN A 769 28.67 -19.22 5.79
CA ASN A 769 29.67 -20.00 6.52
C ASN A 769 31.12 -19.70 6.12
N ALA A 770 31.40 -19.49 4.83
CA ALA A 770 32.74 -19.10 4.36
C ALA A 770 33.18 -17.74 4.93
N ALA A 771 32.24 -16.80 5.07
CA ALA A 771 32.49 -15.48 5.64
C ALA A 771 32.41 -15.42 7.18
N ARG A 772 31.91 -16.48 7.84
CA ARG A 772 31.59 -16.54 9.29
C ARG A 772 30.74 -15.38 9.81
N ARG A 773 29.90 -14.81 8.94
CA ARG A 773 28.98 -13.70 9.22
C ARG A 773 27.84 -13.74 8.21
N ILE A 774 26.72 -13.09 8.50
CA ILE A 774 25.59 -13.00 7.58
C ILE A 774 25.95 -12.05 6.43
N VAL A 775 26.09 -12.60 5.22
CA VAL A 775 26.47 -11.87 3.98
C VAL A 775 25.41 -11.90 2.89
N VAL A 776 24.35 -12.69 3.08
CA VAL A 776 23.14 -12.66 2.24
C VAL A 776 22.01 -12.02 3.04
N THR A 777 21.21 -11.19 2.36
CA THR A 777 20.01 -10.56 2.93
C THR A 777 18.83 -11.50 2.70
N GLU A 778 18.17 -11.87 3.78
CA GLU A 778 17.10 -12.88 3.82
C GLU A 778 15.72 -12.20 3.92
N PHE A 779 14.70 -12.91 4.41
CA PHE A 779 13.34 -12.38 4.57
C PHE A 779 13.27 -11.28 5.64
N GLY A 780 13.82 -11.51 6.83
CA GLY A 780 13.79 -10.58 7.98
C GLY A 780 15.14 -9.95 8.37
N THR A 781 16.25 -10.43 7.81
CA THR A 781 17.63 -10.06 8.21
C THR A 781 18.42 -9.44 7.06
N SER A 782 19.07 -8.30 7.32
CA SER A 782 20.03 -7.68 6.40
C SER A 782 21.42 -8.30 6.55
N ALA A 783 22.09 -8.56 5.42
CA ALA A 783 23.51 -8.84 5.38
C ALA A 783 24.34 -7.72 6.00
N VAL A 784 25.45 -8.07 6.66
CA VAL A 784 26.48 -7.09 7.03
C VAL A 784 27.17 -6.59 5.77
N PRO A 785 27.21 -5.27 5.50
CA PRO A 785 27.94 -4.72 4.38
C PRO A 785 29.37 -5.23 4.34
N ASP A 786 29.78 -5.82 3.22
CA ASP A 786 31.15 -6.29 3.07
C ASP A 786 32.10 -5.07 3.03
N PRO A 787 33.10 -5.00 3.95
CA PRO A 787 34.03 -3.88 4.03
C PRO A 787 35.05 -3.86 2.88
N CYS A 788 35.23 -4.98 2.18
CA CYS A 788 36.16 -5.12 1.05
C CYS A 788 35.46 -4.99 -0.32
N GLN A 789 34.12 -5.08 -0.38
CA GLN A 789 33.41 -4.88 -1.65
C GLN A 789 33.41 -3.41 -2.09
N THR A 790 34.01 -3.16 -3.24
CA THR A 790 33.93 -1.86 -3.93
C THR A 790 32.49 -1.55 -4.38
N ILE A 791 32.20 -0.27 -4.59
CA ILE A 791 30.87 0.18 -5.03
C ILE A 791 30.47 -0.49 -6.37
N PHE A 792 31.41 -0.70 -7.28
CA PHE A 792 31.18 -1.43 -8.54
C PHE A 792 30.71 -2.87 -8.34
N GLN A 793 31.23 -3.61 -7.36
CA GLN A 793 30.77 -4.98 -7.07
C GLN A 793 29.33 -4.99 -6.54
N LYS A 794 28.96 -3.99 -5.73
CA LYS A 794 27.59 -3.79 -5.22
C LYS A 794 26.62 -3.40 -6.35
N ILE A 795 27.06 -2.57 -7.31
CA ILE A 795 26.26 -2.17 -8.48
C ILE A 795 26.11 -3.31 -9.50
N ALA A 796 27.18 -4.04 -9.83
CA ALA A 796 27.14 -5.16 -10.77
C ALA A 796 26.14 -6.24 -10.33
N ALA A 797 26.02 -6.46 -9.01
CA ALA A 797 25.07 -7.41 -8.45
C ALA A 797 23.59 -7.02 -8.76
N VAL A 798 23.27 -5.72 -8.79
CA VAL A 798 21.90 -5.20 -9.07
C VAL A 798 21.47 -5.41 -10.54
N PHE A 799 22.41 -5.54 -11.47
CA PHE A 799 22.12 -5.70 -12.91
C PHE A 799 22.06 -7.14 -13.41
N ASN A 800 22.19 -8.13 -12.53
CA ASN A 800 21.98 -9.54 -12.88
C ASN A 800 20.49 -9.84 -13.20
N LYS A 801 20.20 -11.03 -13.76
CA LYS A 801 18.81 -11.49 -13.96
C LYS A 801 18.02 -11.40 -12.64
N PRO A 802 16.70 -11.09 -12.68
CA PRO A 802 15.81 -11.31 -11.54
C PRO A 802 16.01 -12.71 -10.95
N GLY A 803 16.18 -12.79 -9.63
CA GLY A 803 16.48 -14.03 -8.91
C GLY A 803 17.96 -14.28 -8.57
N VAL A 804 18.93 -13.73 -9.32
CA VAL A 804 20.37 -14.06 -9.12
C VAL A 804 20.94 -13.53 -7.80
N ASN A 805 20.37 -12.45 -7.27
CA ASN A 805 20.71 -11.87 -5.97
C ASN A 805 19.72 -12.25 -4.85
N ASN A 806 18.64 -12.99 -5.16
CA ASN A 806 17.74 -13.47 -4.12
C ASN A 806 18.44 -14.57 -3.32
N SER A 807 17.98 -14.79 -2.08
CA SER A 807 18.40 -15.97 -1.33
C SER A 807 17.92 -17.25 -2.03
N ASP A 808 18.79 -18.27 -2.00
CA ASP A 808 18.49 -19.65 -2.37
C ASP A 808 18.37 -20.55 -1.11
N ASN A 809 18.11 -19.97 0.05
CA ASN A 809 17.80 -20.66 1.30
C ASN A 809 16.40 -21.33 1.24
N ALA A 810 16.30 -22.43 0.50
CA ALA A 810 15.07 -23.19 0.28
C ALA A 810 14.66 -24.00 1.52
N MET A 811 14.15 -23.30 2.53
CA MET A 811 13.93 -23.81 3.89
C MET A 811 12.48 -24.25 4.19
N ILE A 812 11.53 -24.01 3.29
CA ILE A 812 10.11 -24.16 3.60
C ILE A 812 9.69 -25.63 3.52
N SER A 813 9.76 -26.24 2.34
CA SER A 813 9.15 -27.56 2.08
C SER A 813 10.05 -28.48 1.25
N ILE A 814 9.57 -29.71 1.00
CA ILE A 814 10.16 -30.72 0.10
C ILE A 814 9.00 -31.35 -0.70
N TYR A 815 9.14 -31.47 -2.01
CA TYR A 815 8.17 -32.15 -2.88
C TYR A 815 8.87 -32.99 -3.98
N PRO A 816 8.28 -34.13 -4.40
CA PRO A 816 8.76 -34.93 -5.53
C PRO A 816 8.36 -34.33 -6.88
N PHE A 817 9.27 -34.40 -7.85
CA PHE A 817 9.09 -34.04 -9.26
C PHE A 817 9.51 -35.24 -10.12
N GLY A 818 8.59 -36.19 -10.30
CA GLY A 818 8.94 -37.54 -10.74
C GLY A 818 9.68 -38.28 -9.61
N ASP A 819 10.77 -38.96 -9.95
CA ASP A 819 11.61 -39.70 -8.99
C ASP A 819 12.58 -38.80 -8.20
N GLU A 820 12.72 -37.52 -8.58
CA GLU A 820 13.62 -36.55 -7.96
C GLU A 820 12.92 -35.75 -6.84
N PHE A 821 13.64 -35.41 -5.77
CA PHE A 821 13.12 -34.58 -4.68
C PHE A 821 13.74 -33.19 -4.70
N PHE A 822 12.91 -32.16 -4.50
CA PHE A 822 13.34 -30.76 -4.47
C PHE A 822 12.91 -30.05 -3.18
N ALA A 823 13.78 -29.19 -2.65
CA ALA A 823 13.50 -28.28 -1.55
C ALA A 823 13.08 -26.89 -2.07
N PHE A 824 12.11 -26.25 -1.41
CA PHE A 824 11.42 -25.04 -1.90
C PHE A 824 11.44 -23.85 -0.92
N THR A 825 11.20 -22.66 -1.48
CA THR A 825 10.86 -21.38 -0.84
C THR A 825 10.16 -20.48 -1.89
N GLU A 826 9.68 -19.28 -1.53
CA GLU A 826 9.05 -18.32 -2.47
C GLU A 826 10.04 -17.61 -3.43
N SER A 827 11.22 -18.20 -3.62
CA SER A 827 12.23 -17.82 -4.62
C SER A 827 12.06 -18.70 -5.86
N PRO A 828 12.35 -18.25 -7.10
CA PRO A 828 12.32 -19.12 -8.28
C PRO A 828 13.43 -20.19 -8.29
N ILE A 829 14.29 -20.22 -7.27
CA ILE A 829 15.39 -21.17 -7.13
C ILE A 829 14.96 -22.31 -6.20
N ILE A 830 15.13 -23.54 -6.67
CA ILE A 830 14.88 -24.79 -5.95
C ILE A 830 16.14 -25.66 -5.95
N HIS A 831 16.26 -26.54 -4.97
CA HIS A 831 17.44 -27.41 -4.81
C HIS A 831 17.06 -28.88 -4.89
N ARG A 832 17.71 -29.65 -5.78
CA ARG A 832 17.54 -31.11 -5.82
C ARG A 832 18.32 -31.75 -4.67
N ILE A 833 17.70 -32.71 -4.00
CA ILE A 833 18.27 -33.37 -2.81
C ILE A 833 18.31 -34.89 -2.95
N ASP A 834 19.39 -35.45 -2.43
CA ASP A 834 19.55 -36.83 -1.96
C ASP A 834 18.40 -37.29 -1.02
N PRO A 835 17.34 -38.04 -1.41
CA PRO A 835 16.33 -38.45 -0.44
C PRO A 835 16.84 -39.53 0.54
N GLU A 836 17.95 -40.22 0.22
CA GLU A 836 18.61 -41.16 1.12
C GLU A 836 19.73 -40.51 1.93
N THR A 837 20.63 -39.76 1.28
CA THR A 837 21.85 -39.21 1.91
C THR A 837 21.67 -37.79 2.47
N LEU A 838 20.59 -37.09 2.10
CA LEU A 838 20.37 -35.66 2.33
C LEU A 838 21.47 -34.74 1.74
N ASP A 839 22.24 -35.20 0.75
CA ASP A 839 23.14 -34.31 0.01
C ASP A 839 22.38 -33.35 -0.90
N THR A 840 22.96 -32.16 -1.12
CA THR A 840 22.40 -31.14 -2.02
C THR A 840 23.05 -31.27 -3.40
N GLU A 841 22.42 -32.02 -4.30
CA GLU A 841 23.02 -32.43 -5.56
C GLU A 841 23.05 -31.31 -6.61
N ALA A 842 21.96 -30.57 -6.75
CA ALA A 842 21.78 -29.60 -7.82
C ALA A 842 21.00 -28.35 -7.37
N LYS A 843 21.11 -27.29 -8.16
CA LYS A 843 20.35 -26.05 -8.02
C LYS A 843 19.69 -25.73 -9.35
N LEU A 844 18.37 -25.55 -9.35
CA LEU A 844 17.56 -25.29 -10.54
C LEU A 844 16.83 -23.96 -10.37
N ASN A 845 16.79 -23.15 -11.43
CA ASN A 845 16.06 -21.89 -11.47
C ASN A 845 14.84 -22.04 -12.38
N VAL A 846 13.64 -22.09 -11.81
CA VAL A 846 12.39 -22.32 -12.53
C VAL A 846 12.12 -21.20 -13.55
N SER A 847 12.59 -19.97 -13.27
CA SER A 847 12.52 -18.83 -14.20
C SER A 847 13.34 -18.98 -15.48
N ASP A 848 14.25 -19.96 -15.58
CA ASP A 848 14.97 -20.27 -16.82
C ASP A 848 14.19 -21.23 -17.75
N TYR A 849 13.09 -21.81 -17.27
CA TYR A 849 12.19 -22.70 -18.03
C TYR A 849 10.85 -22.03 -18.34
N VAL A 850 10.27 -21.30 -17.39
CA VAL A 850 8.97 -20.62 -17.54
C VAL A 850 9.04 -19.15 -17.12
N GLY A 851 8.22 -18.31 -17.76
CA GLY A 851 8.25 -16.84 -17.65
C GLY A 851 7.73 -16.24 -16.33
N ILE A 852 8.29 -16.67 -15.20
CA ILE A 852 7.92 -16.23 -13.84
C ILE A 852 9.06 -15.45 -13.16
N VAL A 853 8.75 -14.72 -12.09
CA VAL A 853 9.75 -14.11 -11.18
C VAL A 853 9.84 -14.79 -9.81
N ASN A 854 8.81 -15.56 -9.43
CA ASN A 854 8.75 -16.41 -8.24
C ASN A 854 7.61 -17.44 -8.35
N HIS A 855 7.57 -18.40 -7.44
CA HIS A 855 6.49 -19.38 -7.27
C HIS A 855 6.16 -19.64 -5.79
N THR A 856 5.03 -20.28 -5.52
CA THR A 856 4.64 -20.77 -4.19
C THR A 856 5.52 -21.93 -3.72
N SER A 857 5.66 -22.09 -2.39
CA SER A 857 6.42 -23.20 -1.76
C SER A 857 5.64 -24.53 -1.70
N HIS A 858 4.36 -24.52 -2.08
CA HIS A 858 3.46 -25.66 -1.98
C HIS A 858 2.84 -26.01 -3.34
N PRO A 859 3.59 -26.69 -4.23
CA PRO A 859 3.04 -27.27 -5.45
C PRO A 859 2.06 -28.41 -5.15
N HIS A 860 1.13 -28.65 -6.07
CA HIS A 860 0.23 -29.81 -6.08
C HIS A 860 0.80 -30.91 -6.98
N VAL A 861 1.20 -32.02 -6.37
CA VAL A 861 1.61 -33.24 -7.07
C VAL A 861 0.36 -34.11 -7.31
N MET A 862 0.07 -34.40 -8.58
CA MET A 862 -1.12 -35.14 -9.00
C MET A 862 -0.84 -36.65 -9.08
N SER A 863 -1.90 -37.46 -9.08
CA SER A 863 -1.81 -38.94 -9.10
C SER A 863 -1.24 -39.54 -10.39
N ASP A 864 -1.11 -38.75 -11.46
CA ASP A 864 -0.45 -39.10 -12.72
C ASP A 864 1.04 -38.68 -12.76
N GLY A 865 1.55 -38.12 -11.66
CA GLY A 865 2.90 -37.58 -11.55
C GLY A 865 3.10 -36.19 -12.19
N THR A 866 2.04 -35.56 -12.69
CA THR A 866 2.06 -34.15 -13.13
C THR A 866 2.12 -33.24 -11.91
N VAL A 867 2.95 -32.21 -11.93
CA VAL A 867 3.02 -31.22 -10.84
C VAL A 867 2.49 -29.87 -11.31
N TYR A 868 1.68 -29.21 -10.48
CA TYR A 868 1.22 -27.83 -10.71
C TYR A 868 1.77 -26.91 -9.63
N ASN A 869 2.23 -25.71 -10.00
CA ASN A 869 2.63 -24.68 -9.04
C ASN A 869 2.10 -23.30 -9.45
N LEU A 870 1.80 -22.43 -8.48
CA LEU A 870 1.43 -21.04 -8.74
C LEU A 870 2.69 -20.15 -8.76
N GLY A 871 2.75 -19.19 -9.68
CA GLY A 871 3.79 -18.16 -9.69
C GLY A 871 3.33 -16.80 -10.19
N CYS A 872 4.21 -15.81 -10.13
CA CYS A 872 3.96 -14.47 -10.67
C CYS A 872 4.72 -14.26 -11.97
N SER A 873 4.02 -13.85 -13.04
CA SER A 873 4.60 -13.48 -14.33
C SER A 873 4.52 -11.97 -14.53
N ILE A 874 5.54 -11.35 -15.12
CA ILE A 874 5.48 -9.95 -15.57
C ILE A 874 4.97 -9.92 -17.01
N THR A 875 3.76 -9.41 -17.22
CA THR A 875 3.12 -9.28 -18.53
C THR A 875 3.12 -7.84 -19.04
N LYS A 876 2.74 -7.62 -20.30
CA LYS A 876 2.63 -6.28 -20.90
C LYS A 876 1.63 -5.35 -20.18
N THR A 877 0.66 -5.90 -19.42
CA THR A 877 -0.35 -5.12 -18.69
C THR A 877 -0.04 -4.93 -17.21
N GLY A 878 0.92 -5.70 -16.67
CA GLY A 878 1.32 -5.72 -15.25
C GLY A 878 1.68 -7.13 -14.77
N PRO A 879 1.94 -7.32 -13.45
CA PRO A 879 2.05 -8.64 -12.85
C PRO A 879 0.75 -9.45 -13.00
N ALA A 880 0.89 -10.77 -13.15
CA ALA A 880 -0.21 -11.72 -13.23
C ALA A 880 0.10 -13.02 -12.48
N TYR A 881 -0.89 -13.54 -11.77
CA TYR A 881 -0.83 -14.86 -11.13
C TYR A 881 -0.98 -15.93 -12.21
N THR A 882 -0.14 -16.96 -12.16
CA THR A 882 0.13 -17.84 -13.29
C THR A 882 0.27 -19.27 -12.80
N ILE A 883 -0.58 -20.17 -13.29
CA ILE A 883 -0.47 -21.60 -13.00
C ILE A 883 0.52 -22.22 -13.99
N ILE A 884 1.53 -22.88 -13.43
CA ILE A 884 2.58 -23.62 -14.13
C ILE A 884 2.20 -25.11 -14.08
N CYS A 885 2.29 -25.80 -15.21
CA CYS A 885 2.19 -27.25 -15.32
C CYS A 885 3.56 -27.82 -15.65
N PHE A 886 4.05 -28.74 -14.82
CA PHE A 886 5.23 -29.57 -15.03
C PHE A 886 4.74 -30.98 -15.39
N PRO A 887 4.67 -31.34 -16.70
CA PRO A 887 4.10 -32.61 -17.13
C PRO A 887 4.98 -33.79 -16.71
N HIS A 888 4.36 -34.92 -16.34
CA HIS A 888 5.12 -36.12 -16.01
C HIS A 888 5.91 -36.67 -17.21
N GLY A 889 7.17 -37.04 -16.97
CA GLY A 889 8.04 -37.69 -17.95
C GLY A 889 9.43 -37.05 -18.10
N PRO A 890 10.26 -37.55 -19.05
CA PRO A 890 11.60 -37.02 -19.29
C PRO A 890 11.59 -35.54 -19.69
N GLY A 891 12.46 -34.74 -19.07
CA GLY A 891 12.52 -33.30 -19.30
C GLY A 891 11.30 -32.54 -18.75
N MET A 892 10.84 -32.91 -17.55
CA MET A 892 9.67 -32.29 -16.88
C MET A 892 9.77 -30.76 -16.79
N PHE A 893 10.98 -30.22 -16.58
CA PHE A 893 11.22 -28.77 -16.50
C PHE A 893 11.29 -28.13 -17.90
N GLU A 894 11.93 -28.76 -18.88
CA GLU A 894 11.99 -28.32 -20.28
C GLU A 894 10.60 -28.29 -20.95
N ASN A 895 9.70 -29.18 -20.53
CA ASN A 895 8.31 -29.24 -20.98
C ASN A 895 7.33 -28.46 -20.09
N ALA A 896 7.84 -27.72 -19.08
CA ALA A 896 7.02 -26.92 -18.18
C ALA A 896 6.37 -25.75 -18.94
N ARG A 897 5.10 -25.46 -18.63
CA ARG A 897 4.32 -24.44 -19.37
C ARG A 897 3.29 -23.74 -18.50
N ILE A 898 2.95 -22.52 -18.89
CA ILE A 898 1.83 -21.78 -18.33
C ILE A 898 0.53 -22.37 -18.87
N VAL A 899 -0.43 -22.68 -17.99
CA VAL A 899 -1.74 -23.26 -18.36
C VAL A 899 -2.94 -22.37 -18.02
N ALA A 900 -2.82 -21.50 -17.02
CA ALA A 900 -3.86 -20.53 -16.66
C ALA A 900 -3.22 -19.26 -16.10
N SER A 901 -3.88 -18.10 -16.25
CA SER A 901 -3.39 -16.85 -15.65
C SER A 901 -4.50 -15.82 -15.41
N VAL A 902 -4.38 -15.06 -14.32
CA VAL A 902 -5.24 -13.92 -13.97
C VAL A 902 -4.38 -12.71 -13.61
N PRO A 903 -4.64 -11.50 -14.14
CA PRO A 903 -3.90 -10.29 -13.77
C PRO A 903 -4.03 -9.98 -12.28
N ALA A 904 -2.94 -9.55 -11.64
CA ALA A 904 -2.99 -9.07 -10.27
C ALA A 904 -3.74 -7.74 -10.18
N ARG A 905 -4.60 -7.55 -9.16
CA ARG A 905 -5.45 -6.35 -9.07
C ARG A 905 -4.67 -5.04 -8.90
N TRP A 906 -3.44 -5.11 -8.39
CA TRP A 906 -2.57 -3.96 -8.13
C TRP A 906 -1.23 -4.05 -8.86
N LYS A 907 -1.06 -3.24 -9.91
CA LYS A 907 0.11 -3.28 -10.82
C LYS A 907 1.49 -3.15 -10.15
N PHE A 908 1.57 -2.48 -9.00
CA PHE A 908 2.80 -2.26 -8.25
C PHE A 908 2.81 -2.92 -6.87
N HIS A 909 1.76 -3.67 -6.55
CA HIS A 909 1.54 -4.31 -5.24
C HIS A 909 0.86 -5.69 -5.41
N PRO A 910 1.39 -6.64 -6.21
CA PRO A 910 0.82 -7.99 -6.27
C PRO A 910 0.72 -8.61 -4.87
N GLY A 911 -0.36 -9.34 -4.62
CA GLY A 911 -0.60 -10.10 -3.40
C GLY A 911 0.49 -11.13 -3.14
N TYR A 912 0.81 -11.34 -1.87
CA TYR A 912 1.69 -12.41 -1.41
C TYR A 912 0.95 -13.76 -1.49
N MET A 913 1.57 -14.75 -2.14
CA MET A 913 1.03 -16.09 -2.34
C MET A 913 1.99 -17.11 -1.72
N HIS A 914 1.46 -18.04 -0.91
CA HIS A 914 2.22 -19.12 -0.29
C HIS A 914 1.77 -20.51 -0.79
N THR A 915 0.47 -20.67 -1.06
CA THR A 915 -0.11 -21.82 -1.75
C THR A 915 -1.31 -21.41 -2.62
N PHE A 916 -1.86 -22.36 -3.38
CA PHE A 916 -3.04 -22.21 -4.23
C PHE A 916 -3.88 -23.49 -4.16
N GLY A 917 -5.08 -23.49 -4.75
CA GLY A 917 -5.95 -24.67 -4.79
C GLY A 917 -6.16 -25.23 -6.19
N ILE A 918 -6.52 -26.51 -6.27
CA ILE A 918 -6.92 -27.22 -7.49
C ILE A 918 -8.12 -28.12 -7.20
N THR A 919 -9.22 -27.99 -7.95
CA THR A 919 -10.39 -28.88 -7.92
C THR A 919 -10.41 -29.77 -9.18
N GLU A 920 -11.50 -30.51 -9.43
CA GLU A 920 -11.66 -31.27 -10.66
C GLU A 920 -11.61 -30.37 -11.91
N ASN A 921 -12.34 -29.25 -11.91
CA ASN A 921 -12.48 -28.35 -13.07
C ASN A 921 -11.82 -26.97 -12.91
N PHE A 922 -11.37 -26.56 -11.71
CA PHE A 922 -10.85 -25.21 -11.45
C PHE A 922 -9.47 -25.17 -10.76
N PHE A 923 -8.66 -24.17 -11.12
CA PHE A 923 -7.60 -23.65 -10.25
C PHE A 923 -8.18 -22.53 -9.38
N VAL A 924 -7.83 -22.54 -8.09
CA VAL A 924 -8.33 -21.60 -7.07
C VAL A 924 -7.17 -20.70 -6.62
N ILE A 925 -7.29 -19.38 -6.82
CA ILE A 925 -6.27 -18.40 -6.39
C ILE A 925 -6.92 -17.42 -5.41
N VAL A 926 -6.33 -17.28 -4.22
CA VAL A 926 -6.82 -16.41 -3.15
C VAL A 926 -5.91 -15.18 -3.03
N GLU A 927 -6.28 -14.08 -3.67
CA GLU A 927 -5.55 -12.81 -3.60
C GLU A 927 -5.90 -12.05 -2.31
N GLN A 928 -5.06 -12.28 -1.30
CA GLN A 928 -5.17 -11.65 0.02
C GLN A 928 -4.73 -10.17 0.04
N PRO A 929 -5.07 -9.39 1.08
CA PRO A 929 -4.71 -7.97 1.20
C PRO A 929 -3.25 -7.72 1.64
N LEU A 930 -2.48 -8.77 1.92
CA LEU A 930 -1.02 -8.69 2.07
C LEU A 930 -0.38 -8.66 0.68
N SER A 931 0.39 -7.61 0.38
CA SER A 931 1.01 -7.38 -0.93
C SER A 931 2.52 -7.23 -0.85
N VAL A 932 3.23 -7.54 -1.93
CA VAL A 932 4.64 -7.23 -2.16
C VAL A 932 4.73 -5.95 -2.97
N SER A 933 5.18 -4.86 -2.36
CA SER A 933 5.30 -3.57 -3.05
C SER A 933 6.55 -3.52 -3.93
N VAL A 934 6.37 -3.62 -5.26
CA VAL A 934 7.46 -3.69 -6.24
C VAL A 934 8.44 -2.51 -6.13
N PRO A 935 8.01 -1.24 -5.98
CA PRO A 935 8.94 -0.12 -5.79
C PRO A 935 9.75 -0.24 -4.49
N THR A 936 9.13 -0.73 -3.41
CA THR A 936 9.80 -0.93 -2.13
C THR A 936 10.75 -2.14 -2.16
N MET A 937 10.44 -3.19 -2.92
CA MET A 937 11.33 -4.32 -3.17
C MET A 937 12.61 -3.89 -3.88
N VAL A 938 12.49 -3.11 -4.97
CA VAL A 938 13.66 -2.55 -5.70
C VAL A 938 14.49 -1.64 -4.80
N VAL A 939 13.85 -0.74 -4.04
CA VAL A 939 14.55 0.13 -3.08
C VAL A 939 15.20 -0.68 -1.96
N SER A 940 14.61 -1.80 -1.53
CA SER A 940 15.19 -2.68 -0.50
C SER A 940 16.40 -3.44 -1.01
N GLN A 941 16.37 -3.96 -2.24
CA GLN A 941 17.53 -4.57 -2.89
C GLN A 941 18.69 -3.56 -3.01
N ILE A 942 18.43 -2.34 -3.47
CA ILE A 942 19.45 -1.27 -3.60
C ILE A 942 19.99 -0.83 -2.23
N ARG A 943 19.15 -0.79 -1.18
CA ARG A 943 19.53 -0.36 0.18
C ARG A 943 19.89 -1.51 1.14
N ASN A 944 20.04 -2.73 0.63
CA ASN A 944 20.33 -3.96 1.40
C ASN A 944 19.38 -4.17 2.61
N ARG A 945 18.08 -3.94 2.41
CA ARG A 945 17.02 -4.13 3.42
C ARG A 945 16.31 -5.49 3.21
N PRO A 946 15.76 -6.11 4.27
CA PRO A 946 15.13 -7.43 4.17
C PRO A 946 13.85 -7.41 3.34
N MET A 947 13.48 -8.56 2.75
CA MET A 947 12.29 -8.67 1.89
C MET A 947 10.98 -8.32 2.61
N ALA A 948 10.88 -8.60 3.92
CA ALA A 948 9.73 -8.24 4.74
C ALA A 948 9.42 -6.73 4.72
N ALA A 949 10.43 -5.87 4.50
CA ALA A 949 10.22 -4.41 4.38
C ALA A 949 9.46 -3.99 3.11
N ALA A 950 9.29 -4.89 2.13
CA ALA A 950 8.45 -4.67 0.95
C ALA A 950 6.99 -5.11 1.15
N LEU A 951 6.68 -5.85 2.22
CA LEU A 951 5.31 -6.30 2.51
C LEU A 951 4.41 -5.15 2.98
N LYS A 952 3.20 -5.07 2.45
CA LYS A 952 2.19 -4.07 2.84
C LYS A 952 0.81 -4.71 2.98
N TRP A 953 0.20 -4.55 4.15
CA TRP A 953 -1.16 -4.95 4.46
C TRP A 953 -2.14 -3.82 4.15
N PHE A 954 -3.25 -4.14 3.49
CA PHE A 954 -4.33 -3.19 3.20
C PHE A 954 -5.63 -3.58 3.91
N GLU A 955 -5.78 -3.21 5.19
CA GLU A 955 -6.91 -3.62 6.05
C GLU A 955 -8.30 -3.25 5.49
N SER A 956 -8.41 -2.20 4.68
CA SER A 956 -9.69 -1.79 4.06
C SER A 956 -10.07 -2.58 2.79
N GLN A 957 -9.22 -3.49 2.32
CA GLN A 957 -9.36 -4.18 1.04
C GLN A 957 -9.78 -5.64 1.23
N GLN A 958 -10.83 -6.06 0.54
CA GLN A 958 -11.35 -7.44 0.58
C GLN A 958 -10.32 -8.48 0.10
N THR A 959 -10.42 -9.72 0.56
CA THR A 959 -9.77 -10.86 -0.11
C THR A 959 -10.58 -11.23 -1.35
N TYR A 960 -9.90 -11.51 -2.47
CA TYR A 960 -10.53 -11.97 -3.72
C TYR A 960 -10.22 -13.46 -3.93
N ILE A 961 -11.22 -14.24 -4.34
CA ILE A 961 -11.06 -15.67 -4.67
C ILE A 961 -11.42 -15.87 -6.14
N TYR A 962 -10.43 -16.25 -6.94
CA TYR A 962 -10.56 -16.49 -8.38
C TYR A 962 -10.73 -17.98 -8.66
N LEU A 963 -11.68 -18.33 -9.53
CA LEU A 963 -11.78 -19.66 -10.14
C LEU A 963 -11.40 -19.57 -11.62
N LEU A 964 -10.27 -20.19 -11.99
CA LEU A 964 -9.82 -20.32 -13.37
C LEU A 964 -10.13 -21.73 -13.87
N ASP A 965 -10.73 -21.83 -15.04
CA ASP A 965 -11.04 -23.09 -15.74
C ASP A 965 -9.74 -23.87 -16.04
N ARG A 966 -9.70 -25.17 -15.72
CA ARG A 966 -8.49 -25.99 -15.88
C ARG A 966 -8.16 -26.36 -17.33
N ASP A 967 -9.17 -26.46 -18.19
CA ASP A 967 -9.02 -26.88 -19.58
C ASP A 967 -8.69 -25.72 -20.52
N THR A 968 -9.29 -24.54 -20.26
CA THR A 968 -9.13 -23.33 -21.09
C THR A 968 -8.20 -22.29 -20.48
N GLY A 969 -7.91 -22.37 -19.17
CA GLY A 969 -7.12 -21.38 -18.44
C GLY A 969 -7.84 -20.06 -18.15
N GLU A 970 -9.12 -19.93 -18.54
CA GLU A 970 -9.90 -18.70 -18.45
C GLU A 970 -10.47 -18.45 -17.04
N LEU A 971 -10.47 -17.19 -16.60
CA LEU A 971 -11.16 -16.79 -15.38
C LEU A 971 -12.69 -16.94 -15.55
N ARG A 972 -13.31 -17.80 -14.75
CA ARG A 972 -14.77 -18.07 -14.77
C ARG A 972 -15.53 -17.28 -13.71
N HIS A 973 -15.02 -17.25 -12.48
CA HIS A 973 -15.69 -16.60 -11.34
C HIS A 973 -14.71 -15.80 -10.47
N THR A 974 -15.21 -14.76 -9.81
CA THR A 974 -14.50 -13.99 -8.78
C THR A 974 -15.43 -13.76 -7.60
N PHE A 975 -15.03 -14.22 -6.43
CA PHE A 975 -15.74 -14.05 -5.16
C PHE A 975 -14.98 -13.09 -4.25
N HIS A 976 -15.71 -12.41 -3.38
CA HIS A 976 -15.20 -11.41 -2.46
C HIS A 976 -15.48 -11.85 -1.02
N THR A 977 -14.60 -11.50 -0.08
CA THR A 977 -14.82 -11.74 1.36
C THR A 977 -14.13 -10.67 2.20
N GLU A 978 -14.45 -10.63 3.49
CA GLU A 978 -13.72 -9.87 4.51
C GLU A 978 -12.20 -10.12 4.41
N PRO A 979 -11.35 -9.11 4.72
CA PRO A 979 -9.89 -9.25 4.71
C PRO A 979 -9.43 -10.35 5.68
N PHE A 980 -8.54 -11.22 5.21
CA PHE A 980 -7.80 -12.16 6.04
C PHE A 980 -6.39 -12.38 5.50
N PHE A 981 -5.48 -12.82 6.36
CA PHE A 981 -4.17 -13.35 5.97
C PHE A 981 -4.21 -14.88 6.01
N TYR A 982 -3.55 -15.56 5.08
CA TYR A 982 -3.41 -17.03 5.10
C TYR A 982 -2.03 -17.46 4.63
N LEU A 983 -1.64 -18.65 5.11
CA LEU A 983 -0.54 -19.43 4.55
C LEU A 983 -1.10 -20.67 3.85
N HIS A 984 -1.86 -21.52 4.56
CA HIS A 984 -2.27 -22.82 4.04
C HIS A 984 -3.76 -22.93 3.70
N ILE A 985 -4.03 -23.58 2.57
CA ILE A 985 -5.33 -24.14 2.22
C ILE A 985 -5.34 -25.61 2.72
N ILE A 986 -6.44 -26.03 3.33
CA ILE A 986 -6.64 -27.37 3.90
C ILE A 986 -7.06 -28.34 2.79
N ASN A 987 -8.07 -27.96 2.00
CA ASN A 987 -8.45 -28.58 0.73
C ASN A 987 -9.41 -27.65 -0.03
N GLN A 988 -9.67 -27.99 -1.29
CA GLN A 988 -10.70 -27.37 -2.12
C GLN A 988 -11.33 -28.43 -3.01
N TYR A 989 -12.63 -28.40 -3.23
CA TYR A 989 -13.32 -29.41 -4.03
C TYR A 989 -14.67 -28.94 -4.56
N GLU A 990 -15.18 -29.61 -5.58
CA GLU A 990 -16.51 -29.33 -6.14
C GLU A 990 -17.58 -30.23 -5.50
N ARG A 991 -18.73 -29.63 -5.17
CA ARG A 991 -19.90 -30.32 -4.60
C ARG A 991 -21.17 -29.55 -4.92
N GLU A 992 -22.20 -30.24 -5.42
CA GLU A 992 -23.57 -29.71 -5.52
C GLU A 992 -23.67 -28.33 -6.22
N GLY A 993 -22.87 -28.09 -7.28
CA GLY A 993 -22.85 -26.81 -8.01
C GLY A 993 -22.08 -25.67 -7.33
N HIS A 994 -21.22 -26.00 -6.36
CA HIS A 994 -20.36 -25.06 -5.63
C HIS A 994 -18.91 -25.57 -5.60
N VAL A 995 -17.94 -24.66 -5.46
CA VAL A 995 -16.61 -24.99 -4.94
C VAL A 995 -16.59 -24.76 -3.44
N VAL A 996 -16.19 -25.77 -2.67
CA VAL A 996 -15.85 -25.66 -1.25
C VAL A 996 -14.36 -25.35 -1.14
N LEU A 997 -13.99 -24.42 -0.26
CA LEU A 997 -12.61 -24.04 0.02
C LEU A 997 -12.41 -23.99 1.54
N ASP A 998 -11.60 -24.91 2.06
CA ASP A 998 -11.26 -25.03 3.48
C ASP A 998 -9.83 -24.50 3.69
N ILE A 999 -9.62 -23.56 4.60
CA ILE A 999 -8.43 -22.69 4.61
C ILE A 999 -8.09 -22.19 6.03
N CYS A 1000 -6.80 -22.08 6.36
CA CYS A 1000 -6.32 -21.55 7.63
C CYS A 1000 -6.17 -20.02 7.56
N CYS A 1001 -7.10 -19.30 8.19
CA CYS A 1001 -7.21 -17.83 8.11
C CYS A 1001 -6.83 -17.14 9.42
N TYR A 1002 -5.88 -16.21 9.35
CA TYR A 1002 -5.59 -15.19 10.35
C TYR A 1002 -6.39 -13.92 10.08
N LYS A 1003 -6.67 -13.12 11.12
CA LYS A 1003 -7.29 -11.79 10.97
C LYS A 1003 -6.44 -10.87 10.07
N ASP A 1004 -5.14 -10.85 10.31
CA ASP A 1004 -4.16 -9.95 9.72
C ASP A 1004 -2.75 -10.58 9.84
N PRO A 1005 -1.72 -10.07 9.14
CA PRO A 1005 -0.43 -10.75 9.03
C PRO A 1005 0.49 -10.58 10.26
N ALA A 1006 -0.06 -10.22 11.42
CA ALA A 1006 0.72 -10.06 12.66
C ALA A 1006 1.47 -11.34 13.10
N MET A 1007 1.02 -12.52 12.64
CA MET A 1007 1.73 -13.79 12.78
C MET A 1007 3.18 -13.72 12.25
N LEU A 1008 3.43 -13.01 11.15
CA LEU A 1008 4.79 -12.84 10.61
C LEU A 1008 5.69 -12.05 11.57
N ASN A 1009 5.11 -11.13 12.35
CA ASN A 1009 5.83 -10.35 13.37
C ASN A 1009 6.16 -11.19 14.62
N CYS A 1010 5.33 -12.20 14.94
CA CYS A 1010 5.64 -13.18 15.98
C CYS A 1010 6.91 -14.00 15.65
N MET A 1011 7.18 -14.27 14.37
CA MET A 1011 8.31 -15.08 13.91
C MET A 1011 9.67 -14.34 13.94
N TYR A 1012 9.73 -13.07 14.36
CA TYR A 1012 11.00 -12.41 14.69
C TYR A 1012 11.55 -12.95 16.01
N VAL A 1013 12.86 -13.19 16.07
CA VAL A 1013 13.55 -13.80 17.24
C VAL A 1013 13.37 -12.98 18.51
N ASP A 1014 13.42 -11.65 18.42
CA ASP A 1014 13.17 -10.80 19.59
C ASP A 1014 11.69 -10.73 19.99
N THR A 1015 10.74 -10.90 19.06
CA THR A 1015 9.32 -11.07 19.41
C THR A 1015 9.08 -12.41 20.11
N MET A 1016 9.68 -13.49 19.60
CA MET A 1016 9.68 -14.82 20.23
C MET A 1016 10.26 -14.78 21.65
N ARG A 1017 11.44 -14.17 21.85
CA ARG A 1017 12.06 -14.02 23.18
C ARG A 1017 11.20 -13.21 24.16
N ASN A 1018 10.50 -12.19 23.67
CA ASN A 1018 9.63 -11.34 24.50
C ASN A 1018 8.18 -11.85 24.61
N MET A 1019 7.85 -13.02 24.02
CA MET A 1019 6.51 -13.61 24.01
C MET A 1019 5.87 -13.66 25.40
N GLN A 1020 6.62 -14.06 26.43
CA GLN A 1020 6.11 -14.18 27.81
C GLN A 1020 5.68 -12.85 28.45
N ASN A 1021 6.01 -11.71 27.85
CA ASN A 1021 5.63 -10.36 28.28
C ASN A 1021 4.56 -9.70 27.38
N ASN A 1022 4.15 -10.35 26.27
CA ASN A 1022 3.22 -9.77 25.28
C ASN A 1022 1.84 -10.46 25.35
N PRO A 1023 0.79 -9.83 25.93
CA PRO A 1023 -0.53 -10.46 26.09
C PRO A 1023 -1.29 -10.68 24.77
N ASP A 1024 -0.92 -9.99 23.68
CA ASP A 1024 -1.55 -10.12 22.37
C ASP A 1024 -0.93 -11.23 21.49
N TYR A 1025 0.20 -11.83 21.89
CA TYR A 1025 0.93 -12.78 21.03
C TYR A 1025 0.05 -13.97 20.61
N ALA A 1026 -0.68 -14.59 21.54
CA ALA A 1026 -1.59 -15.70 21.22
C ALA A 1026 -2.80 -15.29 20.36
N LYS A 1027 -3.12 -14.00 20.26
CA LYS A 1027 -4.13 -13.46 19.34
C LYS A 1027 -3.54 -13.16 17.96
N MET A 1028 -2.28 -12.72 17.90
CA MET A 1028 -1.52 -12.52 16.65
C MET A 1028 -1.19 -13.85 15.95
N PHE A 1029 -0.93 -14.92 16.72
CA PHE A 1029 -0.46 -16.22 16.20
C PHE A 1029 -1.57 -17.24 15.88
N ARG A 1030 -2.85 -16.87 16.02
CA ARG A 1030 -3.99 -17.79 15.95
C ARG A 1030 -4.65 -17.82 14.56
N GLY A 1031 -4.31 -18.83 13.76
CA GLY A 1031 -4.97 -19.13 12.48
C GLY A 1031 -6.22 -19.99 12.69
N ARG A 1032 -7.34 -19.67 12.05
CA ARG A 1032 -8.63 -20.39 12.20
C ARG A 1032 -8.94 -21.23 10.95
N PRO A 1033 -9.33 -22.51 11.08
CA PRO A 1033 -9.77 -23.30 9.94
C PRO A 1033 -11.20 -22.90 9.54
N LEU A 1034 -11.33 -22.21 8.41
CA LEU A 1034 -12.57 -21.65 7.88
C LEU A 1034 -12.98 -22.37 6.58
N ARG A 1035 -14.28 -22.56 6.38
CA ARG A 1035 -14.88 -23.09 5.15
C ARG A 1035 -15.63 -22.01 4.40
N PHE A 1036 -15.20 -21.72 3.18
CA PHE A 1036 -15.95 -20.95 2.19
C PHE A 1036 -16.72 -21.91 1.26
N VAL A 1037 -17.89 -21.47 0.80
CA VAL A 1037 -18.68 -22.18 -0.23
C VAL A 1037 -19.03 -21.18 -1.33
N LEU A 1038 -18.60 -21.49 -2.54
CA LEU A 1038 -18.52 -20.58 -3.70
C LEU A 1038 -19.48 -21.07 -4.80
N PRO A 1039 -20.65 -20.44 -4.98
CA PRO A 1039 -21.69 -20.93 -5.90
C PRO A 1039 -21.31 -20.71 -7.39
N LEU A 1040 -21.39 -21.76 -8.20
CA LEU A 1040 -21.09 -21.71 -9.64
C LEU A 1040 -22.29 -21.23 -10.47
N ASP A 1041 -23.53 -21.64 -10.14
CA ASP A 1041 -24.72 -21.09 -10.78
C ASP A 1041 -25.11 -19.73 -10.17
N CYS A 1042 -24.58 -18.66 -10.74
CA CYS A 1042 -24.90 -17.29 -10.37
C CYS A 1042 -26.18 -16.75 -11.08
N SER A 1043 -26.88 -17.56 -11.89
CA SER A 1043 -27.92 -17.07 -12.82
C SER A 1043 -29.31 -16.85 -12.22
N ALA A 1044 -29.58 -17.46 -11.05
CA ALA A 1044 -30.93 -17.63 -10.52
C ALA A 1044 -31.62 -16.35 -9.99
N VAL A 1045 -30.87 -15.32 -9.58
CA VAL A 1045 -31.43 -14.16 -8.87
C VAL A 1045 -31.86 -13.04 -9.84
N ARG A 1046 -33.00 -13.26 -10.53
CA ARG A 1046 -33.79 -12.16 -11.11
C ARG A 1046 -34.80 -11.67 -10.07
N PRO A 1047 -34.79 -10.39 -9.63
CA PRO A 1047 -35.83 -9.85 -8.78
C PRO A 1047 -37.21 -10.04 -9.42
N LYS A 1048 -38.17 -10.61 -8.67
CA LYS A 1048 -39.55 -10.79 -9.16
C LYS A 1048 -40.18 -9.43 -9.38
N ALA A 1049 -40.37 -9.04 -10.64
CA ALA A 1049 -41.08 -7.82 -10.98
C ALA A 1049 -42.50 -7.84 -10.39
N HIS A 1050 -42.87 -6.81 -9.66
CA HIS A 1050 -44.26 -6.48 -9.35
C HIS A 1050 -44.63 -5.20 -10.11
N GLY A 1051 -45.81 -5.21 -10.74
CA GLY A 1051 -46.06 -4.37 -11.91
C GLY A 1051 -46.60 -2.98 -11.59
N HIS A 1052 -46.02 -1.97 -12.27
CA HIS A 1052 -46.48 -0.59 -12.42
C HIS A 1052 -46.49 0.28 -11.12
N LYS A 1053 -46.10 1.56 -11.15
CA LYS A 1053 -46.04 2.52 -12.28
C LYS A 1053 -44.76 3.38 -12.28
N SER A 1054 -44.23 3.61 -13.48
CA SER A 1054 -43.49 4.80 -13.94
C SER A 1054 -42.74 5.71 -12.93
N ARG A 1055 -41.40 5.73 -13.06
CA ARG A 1055 -40.69 6.86 -13.70
C ARG A 1055 -39.27 6.44 -14.12
N GLN A 1056 -38.69 7.15 -15.07
CA GLN A 1056 -37.25 7.03 -15.37
C GLN A 1056 -36.48 7.70 -14.22
N ALA A 1057 -35.56 6.96 -13.61
CA ALA A 1057 -34.48 7.50 -12.80
C ALA A 1057 -33.19 7.34 -13.61
N SER A 1058 -32.48 8.44 -13.85
CA SER A 1058 -31.17 8.43 -14.48
C SER A 1058 -30.10 7.89 -13.53
N THR A 1059 -28.97 7.50 -14.10
CA THR A 1059 -27.74 7.20 -13.38
C THR A 1059 -27.27 8.41 -12.56
N GLU A 1060 -27.34 8.35 -11.23
CA GLU A 1060 -26.43 8.99 -10.27
C GLU A 1060 -26.85 8.68 -8.83
N ALA A 1061 -26.05 7.87 -8.12
CA ALA A 1061 -26.27 7.53 -6.71
C ALA A 1061 -24.92 7.18 -6.05
N GLY A 1062 -24.13 8.21 -5.76
CA GLY A 1062 -22.77 8.10 -5.20
C GLY A 1062 -22.72 7.77 -3.70
N GLY A 1063 -23.40 6.72 -3.25
CA GLY A 1063 -23.09 6.09 -1.97
C GLY A 1063 -21.92 5.13 -2.16
N SER A 1064 -20.94 5.12 -1.27
CA SER A 1064 -19.75 4.27 -1.47
C SER A 1064 -20.08 2.80 -1.23
N TRP A 1065 -20.12 2.01 -2.32
CA TRP A 1065 -20.40 0.58 -2.29
C TRP A 1065 -19.35 -0.24 -1.50
N SER A 1066 -18.21 0.38 -1.13
CA SER A 1066 -17.22 -0.17 -0.19
C SER A 1066 -17.79 -0.41 1.21
N ASP A 1067 -18.75 0.39 1.66
CA ASP A 1067 -19.08 0.43 3.09
C ASP A 1067 -20.20 -0.57 3.42
N MET A 1068 -20.89 -1.07 2.39
CA MET A 1068 -22.02 -1.98 2.55
C MET A 1068 -21.57 -3.35 3.11
N TRP A 1069 -20.41 -3.88 2.71
CA TRP A 1069 -19.93 -5.18 3.21
C TRP A 1069 -19.42 -5.11 4.67
N GLN A 1070 -18.86 -3.97 5.08
CA GLN A 1070 -18.49 -3.75 6.49
C GLN A 1070 -19.74 -3.80 7.37
N ASN A 1071 -20.83 -3.19 6.90
CA ASN A 1071 -22.13 -3.28 7.56
C ASN A 1071 -22.71 -4.71 7.50
N LEU A 1072 -22.57 -5.45 6.38
CA LEU A 1072 -23.04 -6.84 6.27
C LEU A 1072 -22.52 -7.76 7.37
N SER A 1073 -21.36 -7.48 7.98
CA SER A 1073 -20.83 -8.25 9.12
C SER A 1073 -21.87 -8.49 10.22
N SER A 1074 -22.76 -7.51 10.47
CA SER A 1074 -23.77 -7.54 11.55
C SER A 1074 -25.11 -8.21 11.19
N PHE A 1075 -25.34 -8.57 9.92
CA PHE A 1075 -26.63 -9.12 9.47
C PHE A 1075 -26.66 -10.65 9.48
N SER A 1076 -27.85 -11.20 9.76
CA SER A 1076 -28.17 -12.62 9.71
C SER A 1076 -29.02 -12.98 8.47
N ALA A 1077 -29.08 -14.27 8.14
CA ALA A 1077 -29.79 -14.75 6.95
C ALA A 1077 -31.32 -14.63 7.13
N GLY A 1078 -31.89 -13.55 6.56
CA GLY A 1078 -33.33 -13.24 6.62
C GLY A 1078 -33.64 -11.80 7.03
N ASP A 1079 -32.66 -11.05 7.53
CA ASP A 1079 -32.86 -9.65 7.91
C ASP A 1079 -33.16 -8.77 6.68
N SER A 1080 -34.32 -8.10 6.71
CA SER A 1080 -34.69 -7.10 5.71
C SER A 1080 -34.08 -5.75 6.05
N THR A 1081 -33.36 -5.15 5.11
CA THR A 1081 -32.95 -3.74 5.22
C THR A 1081 -34.16 -2.80 5.15
N ASP A 1082 -34.08 -1.62 5.78
CA ASP A 1082 -35.06 -0.52 5.59
C ASP A 1082 -35.17 -0.03 4.13
N SER A 1083 -34.20 -0.40 3.28
CA SER A 1083 -34.21 -0.15 1.82
C SER A 1083 -34.84 -1.28 0.99
N GLY A 1084 -35.35 -2.34 1.61
CA GLY A 1084 -36.08 -3.42 0.94
C GLY A 1084 -35.21 -4.45 0.19
N LEU A 1085 -33.89 -4.42 0.39
CA LEU A 1085 -32.99 -5.48 -0.11
C LEU A 1085 -33.16 -6.75 0.73
N VAL A 1086 -33.67 -7.81 0.10
CA VAL A 1086 -33.70 -9.18 0.63
C VAL A 1086 -32.47 -9.92 0.09
N LEU A 1087 -31.52 -10.21 0.97
CA LEU A 1087 -30.28 -10.91 0.62
C LEU A 1087 -30.54 -12.42 0.57
N GLN A 1088 -30.74 -12.96 -0.63
CA GLN A 1088 -30.82 -14.39 -0.84
C GLN A 1088 -29.43 -15.03 -0.65
N ASN A 1089 -29.31 -15.97 0.30
CA ASN A 1089 -28.15 -16.84 0.37
C ASN A 1089 -28.14 -17.77 -0.86
N LEU A 1090 -26.99 -17.85 -1.53
CA LEU A 1090 -26.75 -18.69 -2.69
C LEU A 1090 -26.23 -20.08 -2.32
N VAL A 1091 -25.71 -20.27 -1.10
CA VAL A 1091 -25.21 -21.58 -0.63
C VAL A 1091 -26.38 -22.52 -0.38
N GLN A 1092 -26.39 -23.66 -1.09
CA GLN A 1092 -27.46 -24.68 -1.01
C GLN A 1092 -27.03 -25.99 -0.30
N ILE A 1093 -25.76 -26.08 0.13
CA ILE A 1093 -25.22 -27.27 0.80
C ILE A 1093 -25.80 -27.36 2.23
N GLU A 1094 -26.65 -28.35 2.50
CA GLU A 1094 -27.41 -28.46 3.77
C GLU A 1094 -26.54 -28.61 5.04
N ASP A 1095 -25.32 -29.16 4.90
CA ASP A 1095 -24.41 -29.41 6.03
C ASP A 1095 -23.38 -28.28 6.31
N SER A 1096 -23.53 -27.12 5.66
CA SER A 1096 -22.66 -25.96 5.87
C SER A 1096 -23.42 -24.70 6.28
N LYS A 1097 -22.84 -23.94 7.23
CA LYS A 1097 -23.31 -22.62 7.66
C LYS A 1097 -22.65 -21.48 6.90
N ALA A 1098 -21.78 -21.77 5.92
CA ALA A 1098 -21.21 -20.77 5.04
C ALA A 1098 -22.33 -20.09 4.22
N THR A 1099 -22.15 -18.81 3.88
CA THR A 1099 -23.17 -18.06 3.12
C THR A 1099 -22.55 -17.23 2.02
N ALA A 1100 -23.27 -17.02 0.92
CA ALA A 1100 -22.82 -16.23 -0.22
C ALA A 1100 -23.98 -15.40 -0.76
N TYR A 1101 -23.75 -14.12 -1.03
CA TYR A 1101 -24.80 -13.16 -1.37
C TYR A 1101 -24.45 -12.39 -2.65
N VAL A 1102 -25.44 -12.17 -3.52
CA VAL A 1102 -25.29 -11.26 -4.66
C VAL A 1102 -25.37 -9.81 -4.17
N MET A 1103 -24.30 -9.06 -4.36
CA MET A 1103 -24.20 -7.65 -4.00
C MET A 1103 -24.87 -6.76 -5.07
N PRO A 1104 -25.27 -5.51 -4.76
CA PRO A 1104 -25.94 -4.63 -5.73
C PRO A 1104 -25.11 -4.31 -7.00
N ASN A 1105 -23.78 -4.31 -6.88
CA ASN A 1105 -22.81 -4.19 -7.98
C ASN A 1105 -22.61 -5.50 -8.79
N ARG A 1106 -23.36 -6.57 -8.44
CA ARG A 1106 -23.29 -7.94 -8.99
C ARG A 1106 -22.04 -8.75 -8.65
N THR A 1107 -21.18 -8.32 -7.73
CA THR A 1107 -20.17 -9.23 -7.16
C THR A 1107 -20.83 -10.20 -6.19
N ILE A 1108 -20.19 -11.34 -5.91
CA ILE A 1108 -20.66 -12.29 -4.89
C ILE A 1108 -19.78 -12.14 -3.65
N PHE A 1109 -20.42 -11.86 -2.51
CA PHE A 1109 -19.74 -11.75 -1.22
C PHE A 1109 -20.00 -13.01 -0.38
N CYS A 1110 -18.93 -13.70 -0.02
CA CYS A 1110 -18.95 -14.94 0.75
C CYS A 1110 -18.56 -14.67 2.22
N LYS A 1111 -19.31 -15.24 3.17
CA LYS A 1111 -18.91 -15.39 4.57
C LYS A 1111 -18.64 -16.87 4.86
N PRO A 1112 -17.53 -17.22 5.53
CA PRO A 1112 -17.21 -18.62 5.84
C PRO A 1112 -17.97 -19.13 7.07
N GLU A 1113 -17.97 -20.46 7.27
CA GLU A 1113 -18.19 -21.07 8.59
C GLU A 1113 -16.87 -21.49 9.25
N LEU A 1114 -16.89 -21.69 10.57
CA LEU A 1114 -15.77 -22.23 11.34
C LEU A 1114 -15.81 -23.77 11.33
N LEU A 1115 -14.69 -24.42 10.99
CA LEU A 1115 -14.58 -25.88 10.99
C LEU A 1115 -14.24 -26.47 12.37
N CYS A 1116 -13.44 -25.75 13.16
CA CYS A 1116 -12.94 -26.18 14.47
C CYS A 1116 -12.72 -24.96 15.39
N ASP A 1117 -12.96 -25.14 16.69
CA ASP A 1117 -12.83 -24.14 17.75
C ASP A 1117 -11.39 -23.95 18.28
N LEU A 1118 -10.45 -24.80 17.86
CA LEU A 1118 -9.00 -24.58 18.03
C LEU A 1118 -8.43 -23.80 16.83
N GLY A 1119 -7.37 -23.04 17.06
CA GLY A 1119 -6.54 -22.51 15.99
C GLY A 1119 -5.59 -23.59 15.45
N CYS A 1120 -5.31 -23.61 14.16
CA CYS A 1120 -4.42 -24.63 13.57
C CYS A 1120 -3.71 -24.19 12.29
N GLU A 1121 -2.59 -24.85 12.02
CA GLU A 1121 -1.73 -24.62 10.86
C GLU A 1121 -1.05 -25.91 10.37
N THR A 1122 -0.46 -25.83 9.18
CA THR A 1122 0.19 -26.97 8.46
C THR A 1122 -0.76 -28.16 8.27
N PRO A 1123 -1.86 -27.99 7.50
CA PRO A 1123 -2.89 -29.00 7.35
C PRO A 1123 -2.49 -30.13 6.38
N ARG A 1124 -2.87 -31.37 6.75
CA ARG A 1124 -2.68 -32.58 5.95
C ARG A 1124 -3.99 -33.35 5.80
N ILE A 1125 -4.26 -33.80 4.58
CA ILE A 1125 -5.33 -34.75 4.22
C ILE A 1125 -4.73 -36.00 3.58
N TYR A 1126 -5.56 -36.99 3.24
CA TYR A 1126 -5.20 -38.10 2.36
C TYR A 1126 -5.14 -37.62 0.89
N TYR A 1127 -4.11 -36.84 0.56
CA TYR A 1127 -3.96 -36.10 -0.70
C TYR A 1127 -4.08 -36.99 -1.94
N GLU A 1128 -3.48 -38.19 -1.93
CA GLU A 1128 -3.42 -39.12 -3.06
C GLU A 1128 -4.81 -39.59 -3.54
N ARG A 1129 -5.83 -39.51 -2.67
CA ARG A 1129 -7.23 -39.87 -2.96
C ARG A 1129 -8.18 -38.66 -2.95
N HIS A 1130 -7.90 -37.66 -2.10
CA HIS A 1130 -8.82 -36.56 -1.77
C HIS A 1130 -8.35 -35.14 -2.17
N LEU A 1131 -7.18 -34.97 -2.77
CA LEU A 1131 -6.80 -33.68 -3.37
C LEU A 1131 -7.81 -33.26 -4.44
N GLY A 1132 -8.36 -32.06 -4.33
CA GLY A 1132 -9.35 -31.54 -5.28
C GLY A 1132 -10.75 -32.15 -5.17
N ARG A 1133 -10.98 -33.01 -4.16
CA ARG A 1133 -12.16 -33.87 -4.02
C ARG A 1133 -12.77 -33.80 -2.61
N PRO A 1134 -14.07 -34.14 -2.44
CA PRO A 1134 -14.70 -34.20 -1.13
C PRO A 1134 -13.93 -35.09 -0.15
N TYR A 1135 -13.81 -34.62 1.09
CA TYR A 1135 -13.07 -35.27 2.17
C TYR A 1135 -13.77 -35.03 3.51
N ARG A 1136 -13.42 -35.80 4.53
CA ARG A 1136 -13.97 -35.72 5.89
C ARG A 1136 -12.95 -35.36 6.95
N TYR A 1137 -11.69 -35.77 6.82
CA TYR A 1137 -10.69 -35.65 7.87
C TYR A 1137 -9.46 -34.85 7.43
N PHE A 1138 -9.07 -33.87 8.24
CA PHE A 1138 -7.73 -33.29 8.18
C PHE A 1138 -7.01 -33.40 9.53
N TYR A 1139 -5.69 -33.38 9.45
CA TYR A 1139 -4.75 -33.35 10.57
C TYR A 1139 -3.97 -32.04 10.53
N ALA A 1140 -3.64 -31.46 11.68
CA ALA A 1140 -2.87 -30.21 11.76
C ALA A 1140 -2.13 -30.08 13.10
N ILE A 1141 -1.22 -29.12 13.22
CA ILE A 1141 -0.73 -28.65 14.53
C ILE A 1141 -1.69 -27.55 15.04
N SER A 1142 -1.92 -27.49 16.34
CA SER A 1142 -2.57 -26.33 16.96
C SER A 1142 -1.69 -25.07 16.87
N SER A 1143 -2.32 -23.91 16.64
CA SER A 1143 -1.66 -22.60 16.71
C SER A 1143 -1.89 -21.88 18.05
N ASP A 1144 -2.61 -22.50 18.98
CA ASP A 1144 -3.02 -21.90 20.26
C ASP A 1144 -1.89 -22.00 21.31
N VAL A 1145 -0.96 -21.03 21.30
CA VAL A 1145 0.18 -20.98 22.25
C VAL A 1145 -0.21 -20.68 23.71
N ASP A 1146 -1.46 -20.28 23.92
CA ASP A 1146 -2.12 -20.09 25.23
C ASP A 1146 -2.90 -21.34 25.69
N ALA A 1147 -2.83 -22.45 24.95
CA ALA A 1147 -3.40 -23.73 25.36
C ALA A 1147 -2.72 -24.31 26.62
N SER A 1148 -3.39 -25.27 27.27
CA SER A 1148 -2.79 -26.09 28.32
C SER A 1148 -1.57 -26.88 27.83
N ASN A 1149 -1.53 -27.20 26.53
CA ASN A 1149 -0.35 -27.73 25.87
C ASN A 1149 -0.22 -27.18 24.44
N PRO A 1150 0.71 -26.23 24.19
CA PRO A 1150 0.99 -25.69 22.85
C PRO A 1150 1.49 -26.74 21.85
N GLY A 1151 2.06 -27.86 22.31
CA GLY A 1151 2.53 -28.98 21.50
C GLY A 1151 1.41 -29.94 21.05
N THR A 1152 0.24 -29.41 20.70
CA THR A 1152 -0.94 -30.22 20.37
C THR A 1152 -1.05 -30.51 18.87
N LEU A 1153 -1.16 -31.79 18.49
CA LEU A 1153 -1.70 -32.21 17.19
C LEU A 1153 -3.23 -32.34 17.27
N ILE A 1154 -3.91 -32.10 16.15
CA ILE A 1154 -5.36 -32.25 16.03
C ILE A 1154 -5.74 -33.12 14.83
N LYS A 1155 -6.84 -33.86 14.97
CA LYS A 1155 -7.64 -34.42 13.87
C LYS A 1155 -9.02 -33.76 13.90
N VAL A 1156 -9.52 -33.29 12.76
CA VAL A 1156 -10.83 -32.63 12.65
C VAL A 1156 -11.72 -33.38 11.66
N ASP A 1157 -12.97 -33.61 12.03
CA ASP A 1157 -14.04 -34.13 11.18
C ASP A 1157 -14.87 -32.96 10.63
N VAL A 1158 -14.69 -32.61 9.35
CA VAL A 1158 -15.31 -31.40 8.75
C VAL A 1158 -16.83 -31.54 8.53
N VAL A 1159 -17.38 -32.74 8.70
CA VAL A 1159 -18.83 -33.00 8.63
C VAL A 1159 -19.47 -32.85 10.02
N THR A 1160 -18.92 -33.51 11.04
CA THR A 1160 -19.48 -33.41 12.41
C THR A 1160 -19.01 -32.16 13.17
N LYS A 1161 -18.01 -31.44 12.64
CA LYS A 1161 -17.25 -30.37 13.31
C LYS A 1161 -16.60 -30.82 14.64
N GLY A 1162 -16.42 -32.14 14.79
CA GLY A 1162 -15.74 -32.75 15.94
C GLY A 1162 -14.23 -32.74 15.79
N LYS A 1163 -13.52 -32.85 16.91
CA LYS A 1163 -12.05 -32.92 16.95
C LYS A 1163 -11.55 -34.00 17.91
N LEU A 1164 -10.40 -34.58 17.58
CA LEU A 1164 -9.54 -35.34 18.49
C LEU A 1164 -8.20 -34.61 18.61
N THR A 1165 -7.51 -34.78 19.74
CA THR A 1165 -6.27 -34.06 20.06
C THR A 1165 -5.25 -35.01 20.69
N TRP A 1166 -3.99 -34.93 20.27
CA TRP A 1166 -2.86 -35.60 20.92
C TRP A 1166 -1.87 -34.54 21.40
N CYS A 1167 -1.37 -34.69 22.64
CA CYS A 1167 -0.37 -33.80 23.23
C CYS A 1167 0.31 -34.46 24.44
N GLU A 1168 1.58 -34.16 24.70
CA GLU A 1168 2.34 -34.60 25.87
C GLU A 1168 3.11 -33.41 26.48
N GLU A 1169 3.23 -33.31 27.81
CA GLU A 1169 3.92 -32.18 28.43
C GLU A 1169 5.38 -32.12 27.97
N ASN A 1170 5.88 -30.91 27.67
CA ASN A 1170 7.21 -30.64 27.14
C ASN A 1170 7.50 -31.17 25.72
N VAL A 1171 6.55 -31.80 25.02
CA VAL A 1171 6.74 -32.34 23.66
C VAL A 1171 6.17 -31.40 22.59
N TYR A 1172 6.95 -31.14 21.54
CA TYR A 1172 6.60 -30.22 20.45
C TYR A 1172 6.66 -30.93 19.09
N PRO A 1173 5.53 -31.45 18.59
CA PRO A 1173 5.46 -32.15 17.30
C PRO A 1173 5.55 -31.21 16.09
N SER A 1174 6.01 -31.75 14.96
CA SER A 1174 6.01 -31.12 13.64
C SER A 1174 4.65 -31.19 12.96
N GLU A 1175 4.56 -30.69 11.72
CA GLU A 1175 3.43 -30.96 10.82
C GLU A 1175 3.15 -32.48 10.78
N PRO A 1176 1.87 -32.90 10.87
CA PRO A 1176 1.47 -34.29 10.76
C PRO A 1176 1.43 -34.76 9.29
N ILE A 1177 2.10 -35.87 8.99
CA ILE A 1177 1.99 -36.55 7.68
C ILE A 1177 1.14 -37.80 7.84
N PHE A 1178 -0.06 -37.81 7.24
CA PHE A 1178 -0.87 -39.00 7.08
C PHE A 1178 -0.22 -39.94 6.04
N VAL A 1179 -0.17 -41.24 6.37
CA VAL A 1179 0.27 -42.32 5.48
C VAL A 1179 -0.81 -43.41 5.49
N PRO A 1180 -1.47 -43.71 4.36
CA PRO A 1180 -2.54 -44.70 4.31
C PRO A 1180 -2.03 -46.12 4.56
N ALA A 1181 -2.90 -46.98 5.08
CA ALA A 1181 -2.68 -48.42 5.07
C ALA A 1181 -2.60 -48.96 3.60
N PRO A 1182 -2.00 -50.15 3.35
CA PRO A 1182 -1.83 -50.68 1.99
C PRO A 1182 -3.13 -50.98 1.22
N ASP A 1183 -4.26 -51.13 1.91
CA ASP A 1183 -5.62 -51.23 1.36
C ASP A 1183 -6.61 -50.53 2.32
N PRO A 1184 -6.76 -49.20 2.24
CA PRO A 1184 -7.41 -48.40 3.29
C PRO A 1184 -8.94 -48.43 3.17
N GLN A 1185 -9.59 -49.00 4.20
CA GLN A 1185 -11.04 -49.24 4.27
C GLN A 1185 -11.84 -47.98 4.64
N SER A 1186 -11.20 -46.94 5.16
CA SER A 1186 -11.76 -45.59 5.32
C SER A 1186 -10.71 -44.51 5.03
N GLU A 1187 -11.15 -43.27 4.87
CA GLU A 1187 -10.28 -42.10 4.58
C GLU A 1187 -9.18 -41.90 5.64
N ASP A 1188 -9.45 -42.31 6.87
CA ASP A 1188 -8.57 -42.25 8.04
C ASP A 1188 -7.95 -43.61 8.43
N ASP A 1189 -7.90 -44.57 7.50
CA ASP A 1189 -7.31 -45.90 7.73
C ASP A 1189 -5.82 -45.90 7.35
N GLY A 1190 -4.97 -45.82 8.37
CA GLY A 1190 -3.53 -45.60 8.23
C GLY A 1190 -2.90 -45.03 9.50
N VAL A 1191 -1.77 -44.35 9.36
CA VAL A 1191 -1.06 -43.71 10.47
C VAL A 1191 -0.85 -42.22 10.23
N VAL A 1192 -0.65 -41.46 11.30
CA VAL A 1192 -0.13 -40.09 11.25
C VAL A 1192 1.26 -40.06 11.87
N LEU A 1193 2.22 -39.57 11.10
CA LEU A 1193 3.61 -39.40 11.49
C LEU A 1193 3.91 -37.94 11.86
N ALA A 1194 4.61 -37.70 12.96
CA ALA A 1194 5.11 -36.36 13.31
C ALA A 1194 6.49 -36.44 13.96
N ALA A 1195 7.44 -35.62 13.51
CA ALA A 1195 8.73 -35.49 14.17
C ALA A 1195 8.54 -34.75 15.50
N MET A 1196 9.24 -35.15 16.56
CA MET A 1196 9.13 -34.57 17.90
C MET A 1196 10.46 -33.97 18.36
N VAL A 1197 10.39 -32.83 19.04
CA VAL A 1197 11.47 -32.30 19.88
C VAL A 1197 10.92 -31.98 21.28
N TRP A 1198 11.77 -32.08 22.30
CA TRP A 1198 11.40 -31.78 23.69
C TRP A 1198 11.86 -30.38 24.08
N GLY A 1199 11.07 -29.67 24.89
CA GLY A 1199 11.36 -28.33 25.41
C GLY A 1199 12.35 -28.32 26.59
N ARG A 1200 12.55 -27.13 27.17
CA ARG A 1200 13.36 -26.89 28.37
C ARG A 1200 14.82 -27.34 28.16
N GLU A 1201 15.34 -28.22 29.02
CA GLU A 1201 16.73 -28.69 28.99
C GLU A 1201 16.98 -29.86 28.02
N GLU A 1202 15.93 -30.49 27.49
CA GLU A 1202 16.00 -31.71 26.67
C GLU A 1202 16.35 -31.45 25.18
N GLN A 1203 17.24 -30.49 24.93
CA GLN A 1203 17.43 -29.93 23.58
C GLN A 1203 18.04 -30.91 22.56
N ASN A 1204 18.75 -31.93 23.05
CA ASN A 1204 19.40 -33.00 22.26
C ASN A 1204 18.50 -34.25 22.06
N ARG A 1205 17.19 -34.13 22.28
CA ARG A 1205 16.23 -35.24 22.12
C ARG A 1205 15.36 -35.00 20.89
N ALA A 1206 15.45 -35.92 19.92
CA ALA A 1206 14.58 -35.98 18.75
C ALA A 1206 13.74 -37.26 18.78
N GLY A 1207 12.63 -37.28 18.03
CA GLY A 1207 11.81 -38.47 17.92
C GLY A 1207 10.90 -38.47 16.69
N LEU A 1208 10.28 -39.62 16.45
CA LEU A 1208 9.19 -39.79 15.49
C LEU A 1208 8.00 -40.43 16.22
N LEU A 1209 6.85 -39.76 16.16
CA LEU A 1209 5.58 -40.24 16.66
C LEU A 1209 4.84 -41.02 15.57
N VAL A 1210 4.17 -42.12 15.95
CA VAL A 1210 3.26 -42.88 15.09
C VAL A 1210 1.90 -42.98 15.78
N LEU A 1211 0.95 -42.17 15.33
CA LEU A 1211 -0.45 -42.24 15.77
C LEU A 1211 -1.26 -43.14 14.84
N ASP A 1212 -2.23 -43.86 15.39
CA ASP A 1212 -3.33 -44.44 14.62
C ASP A 1212 -4.18 -43.29 14.06
N ALA A 1213 -4.33 -43.23 12.74
CA ALA A 1213 -5.00 -42.08 12.10
C ALA A 1213 -6.50 -42.02 12.42
N LYS A 1214 -7.10 -43.12 12.87
CA LYS A 1214 -8.55 -43.28 13.07
C LYS A 1214 -9.00 -42.81 14.45
N SER A 1215 -8.44 -43.42 15.49
CA SER A 1215 -8.64 -43.14 16.91
C SER A 1215 -7.81 -41.97 17.44
N PHE A 1216 -6.75 -41.59 16.71
CA PHE A 1216 -5.76 -40.59 17.12
C PHE A 1216 -4.99 -40.94 18.40
N THR A 1217 -4.98 -42.23 18.80
CA THR A 1217 -4.13 -42.75 19.88
C THR A 1217 -2.75 -43.14 19.37
N GLU A 1218 -1.74 -43.07 20.23
CA GLU A 1218 -0.38 -43.49 19.88
C GLU A 1218 -0.27 -45.01 19.73
N LEU A 1219 0.27 -45.45 18.58
CA LEU A 1219 0.66 -46.84 18.35
C LEU A 1219 2.09 -47.07 18.87
N GLY A 1220 2.97 -46.09 18.63
CA GLY A 1220 4.32 -46.07 19.17
C GLY A 1220 5.09 -44.80 18.79
N ARG A 1221 6.34 -44.76 19.22
CA ARG A 1221 7.31 -43.72 18.88
C ARG A 1221 8.71 -44.30 18.75
N CYS A 1222 9.60 -43.58 18.10
CA CYS A 1222 11.04 -43.79 18.19
C CYS A 1222 11.73 -42.53 18.73
N GLU A 1223 12.76 -42.70 19.54
CA GLU A 1223 13.50 -41.60 20.16
C GLU A 1223 15.01 -41.71 19.95
N PHE A 1224 15.65 -40.57 19.75
CA PHE A 1224 17.05 -40.40 19.39
C PHE A 1224 17.73 -39.39 20.31
N VAL A 1225 18.95 -39.69 20.76
CA VAL A 1225 19.83 -38.75 21.45
C VAL A 1225 20.87 -38.25 20.46
N THR A 1226 20.90 -36.95 20.22
CA THR A 1226 21.76 -36.29 19.23
C THR A 1226 23.02 -35.67 19.87
N PRO A 1227 24.10 -35.44 19.12
CA PRO A 1227 25.33 -34.85 19.67
C PRO A 1227 25.17 -33.39 20.10
N GLY A 1228 24.20 -32.67 19.54
CA GLY A 1228 23.88 -31.27 19.87
C GLY A 1228 22.38 -30.97 19.73
N PRO A 1229 21.96 -29.70 19.96
CA PRO A 1229 20.55 -29.31 19.97
C PRO A 1229 19.84 -29.57 18.64
N VAL A 1230 18.57 -30.01 18.71
CA VAL A 1230 17.74 -30.32 17.54
C VAL A 1230 16.70 -29.21 17.32
N PRO A 1231 16.76 -28.50 16.18
CA PRO A 1231 15.72 -27.56 15.77
C PRO A 1231 14.38 -28.24 15.40
N LYS A 1232 13.30 -27.47 15.45
CA LYS A 1232 11.96 -27.92 15.04
C LYS A 1232 11.72 -27.68 13.54
N CYS A 1233 11.59 -28.75 12.76
CA CYS A 1233 11.26 -28.70 11.33
C CYS A 1233 9.81 -28.22 11.05
N LEU A 1234 9.58 -27.69 9.84
CA LEU A 1234 8.32 -27.09 9.40
C LEU A 1234 7.47 -28.04 8.55
N HIS A 1235 7.92 -28.37 7.34
CA HIS A 1235 7.15 -29.18 6.37
C HIS A 1235 7.92 -30.43 5.91
N GLY A 1236 7.25 -31.32 5.20
CA GLY A 1236 7.89 -32.52 4.67
C GLY A 1236 7.00 -33.45 3.83
N TRP A 1237 7.61 -34.55 3.42
CA TRP A 1237 7.02 -35.57 2.56
C TRP A 1237 7.36 -36.96 3.07
N PHE A 1238 6.43 -37.91 2.99
CA PHE A 1238 6.74 -39.33 3.23
C PHE A 1238 6.91 -40.03 1.88
N GLN A 1239 8.10 -40.57 1.63
CA GLN A 1239 8.41 -41.41 0.49
C GLN A 1239 8.31 -42.88 0.93
N PRO A 1240 7.32 -43.65 0.46
CA PRO A 1240 7.29 -45.10 0.70
C PRO A 1240 8.53 -45.78 0.08
N SER A 1241 9.01 -46.84 0.70
CA SER A 1241 10.02 -47.71 0.05
C SER A 1241 9.43 -48.30 -1.24
N ALA A 1242 10.26 -48.40 -2.29
CA ALA A 1242 9.89 -49.12 -3.50
C ALA A 1242 9.56 -50.60 -3.19
N LYS A 1243 8.55 -51.14 -3.87
CA LYS A 1243 8.09 -52.54 -3.74
C LYS A 1243 8.69 -53.45 -4.81
#